data_AF-A0A9E3UB83-F1
#
_entry.id   AF-A0A9E3UB83-F1
#
_cell.length_a   1.000
_cell.length_b   1.000
_cell.length_c   1.000
_cell.angle_alpha   90.00
_cell.angle_beta   90.00
_cell.angle_gamma   90.00
#
_symmetry.space_group_name_H-M   'P 1'
#
loop_
_entity.id
_entity.type
_entity.pdbx_description
1 polymer ?
#
loop_
_entity_poly.entity_id
_entity_poly.type
_entity_poly.pdbx_seq_one_letter_code
_entity_poly.pdbx_strand_id
1 'polypeptide(L)'
;MARLPVKGLRLFALASVAILAVACGSEDGAAGGPPSSTPSPPGETTDPPTSDDPDVAAKLVEKPWEVISNKGETYLPNVFYADASENEQIMPYALDGHVMIDRLVYPTLGNPNLFTKTDPTEQLVTVLRIEDEAYAHLGAKIEPVAGSSLSKLNVTTNDPATGFAFFLVPRAARETATDATAAISSGNGTGVFRIYPNEVLVNPIPADMPEVLKRRKTLRFVFRQAALQRIPPGLYDLRFEVRKENALYKPTGNATGIYEYQYNAVRVFDAEPDEYAVLNVTDTQVSVGSMYDAKTKDKLSELVQFLNTTSDPNVTKAQFITFNGDLHNGGSPASLRQRTVAWTYNEEAKAIVDALKHLPVPIFLTAGNHDGYVATGHVPSAVKAVDTGLFDSLESVVNSATPKAWPDFGWTQYQAYLAATEAADALGGRHRDIFTGGFTRKPLATGFDGWKELPRQDRNYVLYDGFHQWQKTYGPLHMSWKFGKSFYVSLNSYELRQHRRSGWGMYTVNYGGGMSDTQMAWLDRELLRAKVTGDEVVLLAHHDPRGGHKNQDLGYYFEQLEYRSVYQSAINYLVGKVWNPAVCKLPDWALSRNQGESCVHDGLQEWMRPDEEFDCAPDQKKGDGTCVKGLPEYYMSGIELMKRLTTNTHVRTFLLGHTHYNQLEVLQAGDELLPGKLAIGGGGGATMAATETETRFATLEIENPIRAFSFQEIGARHADYDHHALPMAPVVEQNRHFAELMDRVLPGLHRTLDAPAPGKARELMLLRLVSNADLTSQTYGSGKSALGFTVLHVNKTSDVRAHPLAQINKATFFVNTGSNVFTNLRTVNLDRTSTLKAHDAANPMEQVFDW
;
A
#
# COMPACT_ATOMS: atom_id res chain seq x y z
N MET A 1 -31.41 6.85 44.84
CA MET A 1 -32.79 6.71 45.37
C MET A 1 -33.71 7.68 44.65
N ALA A 2 -34.95 7.27 44.41
CA ALA A 2 -35.94 7.95 43.58
C ALA A 2 -36.48 9.30 44.11
N ARG A 3 -36.77 10.28 43.23
CA ARG A 3 -38.13 10.61 42.74
C ARG A 3 -38.19 11.87 41.84
N LEU A 4 -39.24 11.93 41.02
CA LEU A 4 -39.58 12.95 40.01
C LEU A 4 -40.49 14.08 40.59
N PRO A 5 -40.82 15.16 39.83
CA PRO A 5 -41.07 16.50 40.39
C PRO A 5 -42.55 16.90 40.50
N VAL A 6 -42.81 18.12 41.01
CA VAL A 6 -44.12 18.81 40.99
C VAL A 6 -43.97 20.24 40.43
N LYS A 7 -45.00 20.69 39.70
CA LYS A 7 -45.05 21.94 38.91
C LYS A 7 -45.31 23.21 39.76
N GLY A 8 -44.84 24.35 39.25
CA GLY A 8 -45.31 25.71 39.60
C GLY A 8 -45.45 26.56 38.32
N LEU A 9 -46.45 27.42 38.25
CA LEU A 9 -46.90 28.13 37.03
C LEU A 9 -47.15 29.63 37.32
N ARG A 10 -47.14 30.48 36.27
CA ARG A 10 -47.70 31.87 36.14
C ARG A 10 -46.68 33.03 36.15
N LEU A 11 -46.88 34.16 35.43
CA LEU A 11 -47.63 34.49 34.18
C LEU A 11 -47.32 35.95 33.72
N PHE A 12 -47.90 36.40 32.59
CA PHE A 12 -47.94 37.76 31.97
C PHE A 12 -46.69 38.18 31.14
N ALA A 13 -46.72 38.49 29.82
CA ALA A 13 -47.59 39.33 28.93
C ALA A 13 -47.06 40.78 28.78
N LEU A 14 -47.21 41.56 27.69
CA LEU A 14 -47.88 41.46 26.37
C LEU A 14 -46.86 41.80 25.23
N ALA A 15 -47.01 41.58 23.91
CA ALA A 15 -48.07 41.13 23.00
C ALA A 15 -49.03 42.17 22.34
N SER A 16 -48.64 42.82 21.23
CA SER A 16 -49.53 43.46 20.20
C SER A 16 -48.75 43.76 18.89
N VAL A 17 -49.06 43.25 17.68
CA VAL A 17 -50.24 43.44 16.78
C VAL A 17 -50.09 44.70 15.89
N ALA A 18 -50.41 44.75 14.59
CA ALA A 18 -50.56 43.79 13.46
C ALA A 18 -50.83 44.60 12.16
N ILE A 19 -50.95 43.95 10.98
CA ILE A 19 -52.11 44.04 10.03
C ILE A 19 -51.79 43.35 8.68
N LEU A 20 -52.81 42.74 8.07
CA LEU A 20 -52.78 42.03 6.78
C LEU A 20 -52.99 42.96 5.58
N ALA A 21 -52.60 42.49 4.38
CA ALA A 21 -53.44 42.60 3.17
C ALA A 21 -53.19 41.42 2.21
N VAL A 22 -54.21 41.04 1.44
CA VAL A 22 -54.26 39.88 0.53
C VAL A 22 -54.19 40.35 -0.93
N ALA A 23 -53.57 39.55 -1.82
CA ALA A 23 -53.90 39.53 -3.24
C ALA A 23 -53.69 38.12 -3.83
N CYS A 24 -54.63 37.67 -4.67
CA CYS A 24 -54.67 36.31 -5.22
C CYS A 24 -53.89 36.18 -6.56
N GLY A 25 -53.44 34.97 -6.85
CA GLY A 25 -53.03 34.51 -8.19
C GLY A 25 -53.28 33.00 -8.27
N SER A 26 -54.06 32.56 -9.26
CA SER A 26 -54.70 31.24 -9.29
C SER A 26 -53.77 30.07 -9.65
N GLU A 27 -54.09 28.91 -9.09
CA GLU A 27 -53.60 27.60 -9.54
C GLU A 27 -54.17 27.24 -10.91
N ASP A 28 -53.43 26.45 -11.70
CA ASP A 28 -54.02 25.46 -12.62
C ASP A 28 -53.13 24.21 -12.66
N GLY A 29 -53.74 23.05 -12.45
CA GLY A 29 -53.07 21.88 -11.91
C GLY A 29 -52.24 21.02 -12.88
N ALA A 30 -51.29 20.29 -12.28
CA ALA A 30 -51.05 18.88 -12.58
C ALA A 30 -50.31 18.20 -11.42
N ALA A 31 -50.76 17.01 -11.00
CA ALA A 31 -50.03 16.20 -10.03
C ALA A 31 -48.79 15.57 -10.69
N GLY A 32 -47.63 16.20 -10.51
CA GLY A 32 -46.35 15.64 -10.94
C GLY A 32 -45.85 14.55 -10.01
N GLY A 33 -45.63 13.35 -10.53
CA GLY A 33 -44.89 12.29 -9.84
C GLY A 33 -43.42 12.68 -9.59
N PRO A 34 -42.64 11.87 -8.85
CA PRO A 34 -41.22 12.15 -8.63
C PRO A 34 -40.50 12.27 -9.98
N PRO A 35 -39.67 13.30 -10.20
CA PRO A 35 -39.11 13.57 -11.51
C PRO A 35 -38.16 12.45 -11.94
N SER A 36 -38.52 11.76 -13.02
CA SER A 36 -37.61 10.86 -13.73
C SER A 36 -36.49 11.68 -14.35
N SER A 37 -35.29 11.61 -13.79
CA SER A 37 -34.09 12.18 -14.40
C SER A 37 -33.69 11.34 -15.60
N THR A 38 -34.25 11.66 -16.77
CA THR A 38 -33.78 11.19 -18.08
C THR A 38 -32.29 11.52 -18.23
N PRO A 39 -31.46 10.67 -18.85
CA PRO A 39 -30.05 10.97 -19.04
C PRO A 39 -29.86 12.26 -19.84
N SER A 40 -28.94 13.11 -19.40
CA SER A 40 -28.43 14.20 -20.24
C SER A 40 -27.76 13.61 -21.50
N PRO A 41 -27.71 14.33 -22.63
CA PRO A 41 -26.99 13.87 -23.82
C PRO A 41 -25.51 13.60 -23.48
N PRO A 42 -24.83 12.70 -24.21
CA PRO A 42 -23.42 12.43 -23.98
C PRO A 42 -22.59 13.68 -24.29
N GLY A 43 -22.15 14.36 -23.24
CA GLY A 43 -21.06 15.32 -23.34
C GLY A 43 -19.78 14.59 -23.72
N GLU A 44 -18.88 15.29 -24.41
CA GLU A 44 -17.60 14.77 -24.90
C GLU A 44 -16.91 13.92 -23.83
N THR A 45 -16.38 12.76 -24.24
CA THR A 45 -15.41 12.01 -23.43
C THR A 45 -14.20 12.92 -23.23
N THR A 46 -14.09 13.51 -22.04
CA THR A 46 -12.90 14.26 -21.65
C THR A 46 -11.82 13.24 -21.38
N ASP A 47 -10.97 13.00 -22.38
CA ASP A 47 -9.86 12.06 -22.28
C ASP A 47 -8.87 12.48 -21.16
N PRO A 48 -8.10 11.54 -20.59
CA PRO A 48 -7.04 11.86 -19.64
C PRO A 48 -6.02 12.87 -20.20
N PRO A 49 -5.28 13.60 -19.34
CA PRO A 49 -4.33 14.62 -19.77
C PRO A 49 -3.30 14.07 -20.75
N THR A 50 -3.16 14.73 -21.89
CA THR A 50 -2.25 14.36 -22.99
C THR A 50 -1.32 15.54 -23.33
N SER A 51 -0.43 15.34 -24.31
CA SER A 51 0.57 16.32 -24.75
C SER A 51 0.44 16.58 -26.25
N ASP A 52 0.73 17.82 -26.67
CA ASP A 52 0.86 18.17 -28.10
C ASP A 52 2.09 17.52 -28.75
N ASP A 53 3.07 17.08 -27.94
CA ASP A 53 4.19 16.24 -28.37
C ASP A 53 3.71 14.78 -28.56
N PRO A 54 3.74 14.22 -29.80
CA PRO A 54 3.24 12.87 -30.08
C PRO A 54 3.99 11.76 -29.34
N ASP A 55 5.30 11.92 -29.10
CA ASP A 55 6.12 10.91 -28.40
C ASP A 55 5.81 10.89 -26.89
N VAL A 56 5.39 12.03 -26.33
CA VAL A 56 4.85 12.11 -24.97
C VAL A 56 3.43 11.54 -24.93
N ALA A 57 2.55 11.94 -25.85
CA ALA A 57 1.18 11.44 -25.93
C ALA A 57 1.12 9.90 -26.01
N ALA A 58 1.95 9.29 -26.87
CA ALA A 58 2.04 7.84 -27.03
C ALA A 58 2.44 7.09 -25.74
N LYS A 59 3.26 7.72 -24.87
CA LYS A 59 3.65 7.15 -23.57
C LYS A 59 2.55 7.25 -22.51
N LEU A 60 1.66 8.24 -22.64
CA LEU A 60 0.55 8.47 -21.71
C LEU A 60 -0.71 7.65 -22.01
N VAL A 61 -0.78 7.00 -23.18
CA VAL A 61 -1.88 6.09 -23.55
C VAL A 61 -2.05 4.98 -22.50
N GLU A 62 -3.24 4.99 -21.89
CA GLU A 62 -3.75 3.99 -20.95
C GLU A 62 -3.59 2.57 -21.49
N LYS A 63 -3.06 1.65 -20.67
CA LYS A 63 -2.98 0.24 -21.05
C LYS A 63 -4.33 -0.46 -20.81
N PRO A 64 -4.66 -1.54 -21.56
CA PRO A 64 -5.95 -2.27 -21.40
C PRO A 64 -6.30 -2.72 -19.97
N TRP A 65 -5.29 -2.85 -19.12
CA TRP A 65 -5.36 -3.26 -17.72
C TRP A 65 -5.30 -2.11 -16.71
N GLU A 66 -5.08 -0.88 -17.17
CA GLU A 66 -5.10 0.32 -16.33
C GLU A 66 -6.53 0.92 -16.29
N VAL A 67 -6.79 1.76 -15.30
CA VAL A 67 -7.88 2.75 -15.31
C VAL A 67 -7.31 4.08 -14.82
N ILE A 68 -7.38 5.10 -15.68
CA ILE A 68 -6.88 6.44 -15.43
C ILE A 68 -8.05 7.43 -15.30
N SER A 69 -7.92 8.43 -14.42
CA SER A 69 -8.88 9.51 -14.26
C SER A 69 -8.66 10.65 -15.26
N ASN A 70 -9.67 11.49 -15.48
CA ASN A 70 -9.53 12.66 -16.35
C ASN A 70 -8.59 13.74 -15.75
N LYS A 71 -8.19 13.60 -14.48
CA LYS A 71 -7.15 14.41 -13.83
C LYS A 71 -5.72 13.85 -14.04
N GLY A 72 -5.60 12.66 -14.61
CA GLY A 72 -4.34 11.95 -14.84
C GLY A 72 -3.94 10.97 -13.72
N GLU A 73 -4.84 10.66 -12.79
CA GLU A 73 -4.58 9.75 -11.68
C GLU A 73 -4.70 8.30 -12.14
N THR A 74 -3.83 7.41 -11.68
CA THR A 74 -3.99 5.97 -11.89
C THR A 74 -4.83 5.37 -10.76
N TYR A 75 -6.15 5.34 -10.98
CA TYR A 75 -7.11 4.67 -10.08
C TYR A 75 -6.75 3.18 -9.92
N LEU A 76 -6.37 2.50 -11.01
CA LEU A 76 -5.91 1.11 -10.99
C LEU A 76 -4.75 0.91 -11.97
N PRO A 77 -3.55 0.48 -11.52
CA PRO A 77 -2.45 0.12 -12.41
C PRO A 77 -2.60 -1.29 -13.01
N ASN A 78 -3.43 -2.14 -12.38
CA ASN A 78 -3.85 -3.45 -12.88
C ASN A 78 -5.28 -3.72 -12.37
N VAL A 79 -6.27 -3.83 -13.26
CA VAL A 79 -7.67 -4.15 -12.93
C VAL A 79 -7.91 -5.60 -12.48
N PHE A 80 -6.93 -6.49 -12.68
CA PHE A 80 -7.02 -7.92 -12.34
C PHE A 80 -6.49 -8.25 -10.94
N TYR A 81 -5.95 -7.26 -10.20
CA TYR A 81 -5.25 -7.46 -8.91
C TYR A 81 -6.02 -8.28 -7.87
N ALA A 82 -7.37 -8.20 -7.89
CA ALA A 82 -8.25 -8.91 -6.98
C ALA A 82 -8.96 -10.13 -7.62
N ASP A 83 -8.64 -10.52 -8.86
CA ASP A 83 -9.26 -11.72 -9.45
C ASP A 83 -8.73 -12.99 -8.78
N ALA A 84 -9.61 -13.98 -8.55
CA ALA A 84 -9.23 -15.21 -7.83
C ALA A 84 -8.17 -16.06 -8.56
N SER A 85 -8.00 -15.87 -9.88
CA SER A 85 -6.90 -16.46 -10.65
C SER A 85 -5.53 -15.87 -10.34
N GLU A 86 -5.49 -14.68 -9.72
CA GLU A 86 -4.28 -14.05 -9.20
C GLU A 86 -4.06 -14.33 -7.70
N ASN A 87 -4.88 -15.17 -7.07
CA ASN A 87 -4.85 -15.36 -5.62
C ASN A 87 -4.73 -16.86 -5.29
N GLU A 88 -3.49 -17.33 -5.22
CA GLU A 88 -3.13 -18.77 -5.21
C GLU A 88 -3.02 -19.35 -3.81
N GLN A 89 -3.89 -18.82 -2.95
CA GLN A 89 -3.81 -19.00 -1.52
C GLN A 89 -4.66 -20.16 -1.04
N ILE A 90 -4.08 -20.97 -0.17
CA ILE A 90 -4.80 -22.08 0.46
C ILE A 90 -5.71 -21.57 1.59
N MET A 91 -5.20 -20.65 2.41
CA MET A 91 -5.92 -20.05 3.54
C MET A 91 -6.98 -19.02 3.10
N PRO A 92 -8.06 -18.82 3.87
CA PRO A 92 -9.13 -17.92 3.48
C PRO A 92 -8.68 -16.46 3.44
N TYR A 93 -9.13 -15.72 2.42
CA TYR A 93 -9.00 -14.25 2.37
C TYR A 93 -10.29 -13.52 2.77
N ALA A 94 -11.42 -14.23 2.85
CA ALA A 94 -12.71 -13.66 3.25
C ALA A 94 -12.74 -13.37 4.76
N LEU A 95 -13.23 -12.19 5.15
CA LEU A 95 -13.40 -11.77 6.53
C LEU A 95 -14.83 -12.11 6.97
N ASP A 96 -14.98 -12.91 8.03
CA ASP A 96 -16.28 -13.43 8.50
C ASP A 96 -17.15 -14.07 7.39
N GLY A 97 -16.51 -14.66 6.37
CA GLY A 97 -17.17 -15.25 5.20
C GLY A 97 -17.55 -14.26 4.09
N HIS A 98 -17.29 -12.96 4.26
CA HIS A 98 -17.44 -11.94 3.22
C HIS A 98 -16.10 -11.62 2.53
N VAL A 99 -16.10 -11.61 1.20
CA VAL A 99 -14.95 -11.13 0.42
C VAL A 99 -15.12 -9.63 0.23
N MET A 100 -14.21 -8.83 0.78
CA MET A 100 -14.29 -7.37 0.69
C MET A 100 -14.17 -6.90 -0.78
N ILE A 101 -13.21 -7.46 -1.54
CA ILE A 101 -12.99 -7.15 -2.96
C ILE A 101 -13.14 -8.42 -3.80
N ASP A 102 -14.26 -8.55 -4.51
CA ASP A 102 -14.52 -9.60 -5.51
C ASP A 102 -14.81 -9.02 -6.90
N ARG A 103 -15.85 -8.21 -7.04
CA ARG A 103 -16.22 -7.53 -8.29
C ARG A 103 -15.97 -6.04 -8.21
N LEU A 104 -16.18 -5.39 -7.07
CA LEU A 104 -16.00 -3.95 -6.87
C LEU A 104 -14.52 -3.64 -6.61
N VAL A 105 -13.76 -3.42 -7.69
CA VAL A 105 -12.30 -3.28 -7.64
C VAL A 105 -11.81 -1.83 -7.49
N TYR A 106 -12.67 -0.83 -7.70
CA TYR A 106 -12.42 0.58 -7.34
C TYR A 106 -13.74 1.37 -7.25
N PRO A 107 -13.88 2.36 -6.35
CA PRO A 107 -12.97 2.69 -5.24
C PRO A 107 -13.05 1.67 -4.10
N THR A 108 -12.03 1.64 -3.26
CA THR A 108 -11.90 0.73 -2.10
C THR A 108 -11.58 1.47 -0.81
N LEU A 109 -11.60 0.77 0.33
CA LEU A 109 -11.24 1.32 1.64
C LEU A 109 -9.84 1.96 1.66
N GLY A 110 -8.86 1.35 0.98
CA GLY A 110 -7.47 1.84 0.90
C GLY A 110 -7.13 2.67 -0.34
N ASN A 111 -8.07 2.78 -1.29
CA ASN A 111 -7.94 3.57 -2.51
C ASN A 111 -9.29 4.25 -2.84
N PRO A 112 -9.69 5.27 -2.06
CA PRO A 112 -10.96 5.95 -2.18
C PRO A 112 -10.96 6.97 -3.33
N ASN A 113 -12.16 7.34 -3.78
CA ASN A 113 -12.34 8.46 -4.70
C ASN A 113 -12.52 9.77 -3.92
N LEU A 114 -11.71 10.78 -4.25
CA LEU A 114 -11.84 12.15 -3.74
C LEU A 114 -12.59 12.99 -4.79
N PHE A 115 -13.85 13.32 -4.52
CA PHE A 115 -14.73 13.98 -5.49
C PHE A 115 -14.97 15.44 -5.13
N THR A 116 -14.48 16.36 -5.96
CA THR A 116 -14.66 17.81 -5.83
C THR A 116 -15.77 18.35 -6.73
N LYS A 117 -16.87 18.87 -6.15
CA LYS A 117 -18.01 19.41 -6.93
C LYS A 117 -17.70 20.64 -7.80
N THR A 118 -16.71 21.47 -7.43
CA THR A 118 -16.34 22.67 -8.20
C THR A 118 -15.50 22.37 -9.44
N ASP A 119 -14.89 21.20 -9.52
CA ASP A 119 -14.01 20.83 -10.63
C ASP A 119 -14.85 20.24 -11.77
N PRO A 120 -14.86 20.83 -12.98
CA PRO A 120 -15.66 20.35 -14.11
C PRO A 120 -15.09 19.06 -14.75
N THR A 121 -13.83 18.73 -14.47
CA THR A 121 -13.19 17.49 -14.93
C THR A 121 -13.43 16.31 -13.99
N GLU A 122 -14.06 16.57 -12.84
CA GLU A 122 -14.26 15.58 -11.78
C GLU A 122 -15.18 14.43 -12.17
N GLN A 123 -14.76 13.22 -11.80
CA GLN A 123 -15.56 12.01 -11.94
C GLN A 123 -15.31 11.01 -10.82
N LEU A 124 -16.40 10.56 -10.21
CA LEU A 124 -16.40 9.27 -9.53
C LEU A 124 -16.47 8.22 -10.63
N VAL A 125 -15.50 7.31 -10.67
CA VAL A 125 -15.58 6.10 -11.49
C VAL A 125 -15.70 4.92 -10.54
N THR A 126 -16.67 4.04 -10.79
CA THR A 126 -16.73 2.73 -10.12
C THR A 126 -16.29 1.67 -11.13
N VAL A 127 -15.26 0.90 -10.81
CA VAL A 127 -14.73 -0.15 -11.69
C VAL A 127 -15.16 -1.51 -11.16
N LEU A 128 -15.83 -2.30 -12.01
CA LEU A 128 -16.25 -3.66 -11.71
C LEU A 128 -15.55 -4.70 -12.58
N ARG A 129 -15.11 -5.81 -11.99
CA ARG A 129 -14.74 -7.07 -12.65
C ARG A 129 -15.90 -8.04 -12.52
N ILE A 130 -16.74 -8.18 -13.55
CA ILE A 130 -18.05 -8.86 -13.43
C ILE A 130 -18.32 -9.82 -14.61
N GLU A 131 -18.95 -10.95 -14.30
CA GLU A 131 -19.30 -12.01 -15.26
C GLU A 131 -20.48 -11.59 -16.16
N ASP A 132 -20.57 -12.11 -17.39
CA ASP A 132 -21.65 -11.75 -18.32
C ASP A 132 -23.05 -12.20 -17.82
N GLU A 133 -23.11 -13.35 -17.15
CA GLU A 133 -24.33 -13.90 -16.56
C GLU A 133 -24.89 -13.01 -15.44
N ALA A 134 -24.04 -12.19 -14.80
CA ALA A 134 -24.43 -11.33 -13.70
C ALA A 134 -25.37 -10.18 -14.13
N TYR A 135 -25.35 -9.80 -15.41
CA TYR A 135 -26.16 -8.71 -15.96
C TYR A 135 -26.90 -9.06 -17.26
N ALA A 136 -26.90 -10.34 -17.66
CA ALA A 136 -27.53 -10.83 -18.89
C ALA A 136 -29.04 -10.51 -18.98
N HIS A 137 -29.76 -10.48 -17.86
CA HIS A 137 -31.20 -10.12 -17.83
C HIS A 137 -31.48 -8.65 -18.16
N LEU A 138 -30.44 -7.79 -18.21
CA LEU A 138 -30.56 -6.38 -18.61
C LEU A 138 -30.46 -6.18 -20.13
N GLY A 139 -30.36 -7.25 -20.93
CA GLY A 139 -30.40 -7.19 -22.39
C GLY A 139 -29.21 -6.44 -23.00
N ALA A 140 -28.05 -6.51 -22.36
CA ALA A 140 -26.91 -5.65 -22.64
C ALA A 140 -26.32 -5.83 -24.05
N LYS A 141 -25.91 -4.71 -24.67
CA LYS A 141 -25.23 -4.61 -25.95
C LYS A 141 -23.94 -3.82 -25.78
N ILE A 142 -22.88 -4.21 -26.49
CA ILE A 142 -21.59 -3.52 -26.48
C ILE A 142 -21.39 -2.86 -27.84
N GLU A 143 -21.11 -1.57 -27.85
CA GLU A 143 -20.93 -0.73 -29.04
C GLU A 143 -19.60 0.06 -28.93
N PRO A 144 -18.77 0.15 -29.98
CA PRO A 144 -17.51 0.91 -29.91
C PRO A 144 -17.73 2.40 -29.62
N VAL A 145 -16.84 3.01 -28.83
CA VAL A 145 -16.81 4.47 -28.66
C VAL A 145 -15.87 5.06 -29.71
N ALA A 146 -16.36 6.04 -30.50
CA ALA A 146 -15.56 6.67 -31.54
C ALA A 146 -14.33 7.38 -30.95
N GLY A 147 -13.15 7.13 -31.51
CA GLY A 147 -11.88 7.72 -31.06
C GLY A 147 -11.26 7.07 -29.81
N SER A 148 -11.95 6.13 -29.16
CA SER A 148 -11.48 5.48 -27.93
C SER A 148 -11.16 4.00 -28.13
N SER A 149 -10.32 3.44 -27.26
CA SER A 149 -10.11 2.00 -27.11
C SER A 149 -11.24 1.31 -26.32
N LEU A 150 -12.08 2.09 -25.65
CA LEU A 150 -13.20 1.62 -24.84
C LEU A 150 -14.45 1.37 -25.71
N SER A 151 -15.32 0.49 -25.22
CA SER A 151 -16.67 0.31 -25.77
C SER A 151 -17.73 0.73 -24.75
N LYS A 152 -18.93 1.11 -25.20
CA LYS A 152 -20.07 1.45 -24.34
C LYS A 152 -20.97 0.25 -24.13
N LEU A 153 -21.43 0.05 -22.89
CA LEU A 153 -22.43 -0.95 -22.53
C LEU A 153 -23.83 -0.29 -22.49
N ASN A 154 -24.66 -0.57 -23.49
CA ASN A 154 -26.06 -0.16 -23.54
C ASN A 154 -26.96 -1.29 -23.02
N VAL A 155 -27.71 -1.06 -21.95
CA VAL A 155 -28.69 -2.01 -21.40
C VAL A 155 -30.12 -1.61 -21.79
N THR A 156 -31.02 -2.58 -21.99
CA THR A 156 -32.42 -2.29 -22.36
C THR A 156 -33.26 -1.81 -21.20
N THR A 157 -32.87 -2.16 -19.97
CA THR A 157 -33.57 -1.80 -18.74
C THR A 157 -32.55 -1.41 -17.67
N ASN A 158 -32.67 -0.19 -17.14
CA ASN A 158 -31.85 0.30 -16.02
C ASN A 158 -32.67 1.26 -15.15
N ASP A 159 -33.79 0.77 -14.64
CA ASP A 159 -34.72 1.52 -13.82
C ASP A 159 -34.44 1.29 -12.30
N PRO A 160 -35.18 1.95 -11.38
CA PRO A 160 -34.95 1.77 -9.96
C PRO A 160 -35.11 0.33 -9.43
N ALA A 161 -35.97 -0.48 -10.06
CA ALA A 161 -36.31 -1.85 -9.69
C ALA A 161 -35.48 -2.91 -10.42
N THR A 162 -35.09 -2.67 -11.67
CA THR A 162 -34.33 -3.61 -12.52
C THR A 162 -33.19 -2.88 -13.23
N GLY A 163 -31.94 -3.26 -12.92
CA GLY A 163 -30.76 -2.55 -13.41
C GLY A 163 -29.57 -2.67 -12.48
N PHE A 164 -28.57 -1.83 -12.73
CA PHE A 164 -27.49 -1.58 -11.78
C PHE A 164 -27.91 -0.49 -10.78
N ALA A 165 -27.56 -0.66 -9.52
CA ALA A 165 -27.85 0.32 -8.47
C ALA A 165 -26.59 0.64 -7.66
N PHE A 166 -26.31 1.93 -7.49
CA PHE A 166 -25.15 2.43 -6.75
C PHE A 166 -25.64 3.40 -5.68
N PHE A 167 -25.13 3.21 -4.46
CA PHE A 167 -25.55 3.95 -3.28
C PHE A 167 -24.34 4.51 -2.55
N LEU A 168 -24.44 5.79 -2.16
CA LEU A 168 -23.57 6.41 -1.19
C LEU A 168 -24.28 6.33 0.17
N VAL A 169 -23.71 5.54 1.08
CA VAL A 169 -24.27 5.28 2.41
C VAL A 169 -23.43 6.04 3.43
N PRO A 170 -24.00 7.02 4.17
CA PRO A 170 -23.27 7.67 5.24
C PRO A 170 -23.08 6.69 6.40
N ARG A 171 -21.98 6.80 7.14
CA ARG A 171 -21.63 5.91 8.27
C ARG A 171 -22.78 5.68 9.28
N ALA A 172 -23.65 6.66 9.51
CA ALA A 172 -24.79 6.54 10.40
C ALA A 172 -25.88 5.55 9.93
N ALA A 173 -25.89 5.15 8.66
CA ALA A 173 -26.82 4.19 8.07
C ALA A 173 -26.17 2.82 7.74
N ARG A 174 -24.87 2.65 8.05
CA ARG A 174 -24.03 1.51 7.63
C ARG A 174 -24.63 0.14 7.98
N GLU A 175 -24.95 -0.08 9.26
CA GLU A 175 -25.53 -1.34 9.76
C GLU A 175 -26.84 -1.71 9.03
N THR A 176 -27.66 -0.72 8.71
CA THR A 176 -28.96 -0.92 8.05
C THR A 176 -28.92 -0.98 6.52
N ALA A 177 -27.79 -0.62 5.89
CA ALA A 177 -27.71 -0.42 4.44
C ALA A 177 -26.41 -0.95 3.80
N THR A 178 -25.24 -0.54 4.26
CA THR A 178 -23.96 -1.07 3.75
C THR A 178 -23.88 -2.57 3.97
N ASP A 179 -24.11 -3.01 5.21
CA ASP A 179 -23.93 -4.41 5.64
C ASP A 179 -25.15 -5.30 5.34
N ALA A 180 -26.18 -4.75 4.68
CA ALA A 180 -27.44 -5.44 4.42
C ALA A 180 -27.30 -6.58 3.38
N THR A 181 -27.81 -7.77 3.69
CA THR A 181 -27.77 -8.94 2.79
C THR A 181 -28.89 -8.98 1.75
N ALA A 182 -29.73 -7.94 1.71
CA ALA A 182 -30.86 -7.76 0.79
C ALA A 182 -30.78 -6.42 0.04
N ALA A 183 -31.61 -6.22 -0.98
CA ALA A 183 -31.64 -4.98 -1.75
C ALA A 183 -32.13 -3.80 -0.89
N ILE A 184 -31.38 -2.70 -0.86
CA ILE A 184 -31.67 -1.57 0.05
C ILE A 184 -32.61 -0.50 -0.53
N SER A 185 -33.11 0.40 0.31
CA SER A 185 -33.88 1.57 -0.09
C SER A 185 -33.07 2.87 0.04
N SER A 186 -33.47 3.90 -0.71
CA SER A 186 -32.80 5.21 -0.75
C SER A 186 -33.82 6.34 -0.81
N GLY A 187 -33.56 7.46 -0.14
CA GLY A 187 -34.38 8.66 -0.20
C GLY A 187 -34.79 9.19 1.18
N ASN A 188 -35.89 9.94 1.23
CA ASN A 188 -36.36 10.60 2.45
C ASN A 188 -36.55 9.60 3.59
N GLY A 189 -35.89 9.87 4.73
CA GLY A 189 -35.94 9.04 5.93
C GLY A 189 -34.90 7.93 6.01
N THR A 190 -34.21 7.55 4.91
CA THR A 190 -33.15 6.51 4.97
C THR A 190 -31.74 7.09 5.14
N GLY A 191 -31.52 8.34 4.74
CA GLY A 191 -30.19 8.96 4.70
C GLY A 191 -29.26 8.40 3.61
N VAL A 192 -29.70 7.41 2.83
CA VAL A 192 -28.92 6.77 1.76
C VAL A 192 -29.23 7.44 0.42
N PHE A 193 -28.18 7.76 -0.33
CA PHE A 193 -28.30 8.43 -1.62
C PHE A 193 -28.06 7.46 -2.78
N ARG A 194 -29.04 7.27 -3.66
CA ARG A 194 -28.81 6.60 -4.95
C ARG A 194 -28.21 7.56 -5.96
N ILE A 195 -27.14 7.12 -6.62
CA ILE A 195 -26.48 7.78 -7.74
C ILE A 195 -26.69 6.96 -9.01
N TYR A 196 -26.60 7.62 -10.17
CA TYR A 196 -26.81 7.02 -11.49
C TYR A 196 -25.62 7.34 -12.39
N PRO A 197 -25.04 6.34 -13.09
CA PRO A 197 -23.93 6.58 -14.01
C PRO A 197 -24.43 7.37 -15.23
N ASN A 198 -23.59 8.28 -15.71
CA ASN A 198 -23.80 8.96 -17.00
C ASN A 198 -23.57 8.00 -18.17
N GLU A 199 -22.63 7.08 -18.00
CA GLU A 199 -22.26 6.05 -18.98
C GLU A 199 -21.64 4.84 -18.30
N VAL A 200 -21.72 3.70 -19.00
CA VAL A 200 -21.06 2.45 -18.62
C VAL A 200 -20.13 2.07 -19.76
N LEU A 201 -18.83 2.02 -19.49
CA LEU A 201 -17.79 1.70 -20.44
C LEU A 201 -17.23 0.30 -20.16
N VAL A 202 -16.62 -0.31 -21.17
CA VAL A 202 -16.04 -1.65 -21.15
C VAL A 202 -14.59 -1.52 -21.62
N ASN A 203 -13.62 -2.01 -20.82
CA ASN A 203 -12.23 -2.06 -21.28
C ASN A 203 -12.10 -3.00 -22.50
N PRO A 204 -11.14 -2.74 -23.41
CA PRO A 204 -10.79 -3.70 -24.44
C PRO A 204 -10.30 -5.02 -23.82
N ILE A 205 -10.54 -6.12 -24.52
CA ILE A 205 -9.97 -7.44 -24.21
C ILE A 205 -8.86 -7.70 -25.24
N PRO A 206 -7.56 -7.61 -24.88
CA PRO A 206 -6.47 -7.95 -25.78
C PRO A 206 -6.59 -9.40 -26.27
N ALA A 207 -6.16 -9.63 -27.52
CA ALA A 207 -6.24 -10.97 -28.14
C ALA A 207 -5.44 -12.01 -27.35
N ASP A 208 -4.32 -11.61 -26.77
CA ASP A 208 -3.42 -12.39 -25.93
C ASP A 208 -3.77 -12.39 -24.43
N MET A 209 -4.87 -11.74 -24.02
CA MET A 209 -5.34 -11.85 -22.63
C MET A 209 -5.62 -13.33 -22.29
N PRO A 210 -5.11 -13.85 -21.16
CA PRO A 210 -5.42 -15.20 -20.69
C PRO A 210 -6.92 -15.48 -20.52
N GLU A 211 -7.34 -16.69 -20.90
CA GLU A 211 -8.75 -17.12 -20.85
C GLU A 211 -9.34 -17.08 -19.43
N VAL A 212 -8.52 -17.24 -18.39
CA VAL A 212 -8.99 -17.13 -17.00
C VAL A 212 -9.44 -15.71 -16.64
N LEU A 213 -8.80 -14.67 -17.20
CA LEU A 213 -9.17 -13.27 -16.98
C LEU A 213 -10.37 -12.84 -17.84
N LYS A 214 -10.57 -13.47 -19.01
CA LYS A 214 -11.72 -13.21 -19.89
C LYS A 214 -13.08 -13.59 -19.29
N ARG A 215 -13.11 -14.39 -18.22
CA ARG A 215 -14.33 -14.80 -17.48
C ARG A 215 -15.13 -13.63 -16.90
N ARG A 216 -14.45 -12.52 -16.61
CA ARG A 216 -15.04 -11.27 -16.12
C ARG A 216 -14.67 -10.16 -17.09
N LYS A 217 -15.61 -9.25 -17.36
CA LYS A 217 -15.34 -8.00 -18.06
C LYS A 217 -15.05 -6.90 -17.06
N THR A 218 -14.17 -5.97 -17.46
CA THR A 218 -13.93 -4.75 -16.70
C THR A 218 -14.91 -3.69 -17.18
N LEU A 219 -15.86 -3.32 -16.32
CA LEU A 219 -16.85 -2.27 -16.56
C LEU A 219 -16.48 -1.02 -15.76
N ARG A 220 -16.55 0.16 -16.38
CA ARG A 220 -16.41 1.47 -15.70
C ARG A 220 -17.77 2.16 -15.68
N PHE A 221 -18.28 2.45 -14.49
CA PHE A 221 -19.48 3.24 -14.28
C PHE A 221 -19.04 4.66 -13.97
N VAL A 222 -19.27 5.60 -14.90
CA VAL A 222 -18.75 6.97 -14.81
C VAL A 222 -19.85 7.88 -14.29
N PHE A 223 -19.59 8.56 -13.18
CA PHE A 223 -20.45 9.54 -12.53
C PHE A 223 -19.76 10.90 -12.61
N ARG A 224 -20.07 11.66 -13.66
CA ARG A 224 -19.51 13.00 -13.92
C ARG A 224 -20.05 14.00 -12.90
N GLN A 225 -19.35 15.12 -12.72
CA GLN A 225 -19.67 16.21 -11.78
C GLN A 225 -21.16 16.35 -11.36
N ALA A 226 -22.06 16.51 -12.35
CA ALA A 226 -23.50 16.69 -12.15
C ALA A 226 -24.21 15.58 -11.33
N ALA A 227 -23.74 14.33 -11.41
CA ALA A 227 -24.36 13.18 -10.74
C ALA A 227 -24.30 13.26 -9.21
N LEU A 228 -23.28 13.94 -8.66
CA LEU A 228 -23.04 14.06 -7.22
C LEU A 228 -23.30 15.48 -6.67
N GLN A 229 -23.70 16.45 -7.50
CA GLN A 229 -23.95 17.85 -7.05
C GLN A 229 -24.92 17.95 -5.86
N ARG A 230 -25.97 17.11 -5.84
CA ARG A 230 -26.97 17.05 -4.77
C ARG A 230 -26.54 16.31 -3.49
N ILE A 231 -25.38 15.65 -3.51
CA ILE A 231 -24.87 14.86 -2.38
C ILE A 231 -24.20 15.84 -1.41
N PRO A 232 -24.52 15.84 -0.10
CA PRO A 232 -23.81 16.66 0.86
C PRO A 232 -22.30 16.33 0.89
N PRO A 233 -21.42 17.27 1.27
CA PRO A 233 -20.05 16.92 1.61
C PRO A 233 -20.00 15.90 2.74
N GLY A 234 -19.13 14.91 2.62
CA GLY A 234 -19.09 13.81 3.58
C GLY A 234 -18.27 12.62 3.09
N LEU A 235 -17.99 11.72 4.02
CA LEU A 235 -17.38 10.41 3.75
C LEU A 235 -18.48 9.35 3.71
N TYR A 236 -18.49 8.56 2.65
CA TYR A 236 -19.53 7.59 2.34
C TYR A 236 -18.94 6.22 2.06
N ASP A 237 -19.66 5.18 2.49
CA ASP A 237 -19.47 3.84 1.93
C ASP A 237 -20.09 3.83 0.53
N LEU A 238 -19.45 3.13 -0.41
CA LEU A 238 -20.04 2.83 -1.70
C LEU A 238 -20.66 1.42 -1.64
N ARG A 239 -21.92 1.30 -2.06
CA ARG A 239 -22.57 0.00 -2.24
C ARG A 239 -23.07 -0.16 -3.67
N PHE A 240 -22.76 -1.31 -4.26
CA PHE A 240 -23.18 -1.76 -5.58
C PHE A 240 -24.19 -2.92 -5.45
N GLU A 241 -25.20 -2.93 -6.30
CA GLU A 241 -26.14 -4.04 -6.45
C GLU A 241 -26.53 -4.26 -7.93
N VAL A 242 -26.75 -5.52 -8.31
CA VAL A 242 -27.52 -5.84 -9.51
C VAL A 242 -28.93 -6.24 -9.11
N ARG A 243 -29.94 -5.64 -9.74
CA ARG A 243 -31.35 -5.82 -9.36
C ARG A 243 -32.20 -6.43 -10.47
N LYS A 244 -33.25 -7.13 -10.03
CA LYS A 244 -34.42 -7.49 -10.83
C LYS A 244 -35.65 -7.39 -9.94
N GLU A 245 -36.67 -6.63 -10.37
CA GLU A 245 -37.98 -6.53 -9.69
C GLU A 245 -37.87 -6.11 -8.20
N ASN A 246 -36.97 -5.16 -7.89
CA ASN A 246 -36.60 -4.69 -6.54
C ASN A 246 -35.88 -5.71 -5.64
N ALA A 247 -35.60 -6.93 -6.10
CA ALA A 247 -34.75 -7.89 -5.41
C ALA A 247 -33.31 -7.85 -5.95
N LEU A 248 -32.35 -8.34 -5.15
CA LEU A 248 -31.01 -8.64 -5.65
C LEU A 248 -31.10 -9.75 -6.68
N TYR A 249 -30.52 -9.52 -7.86
CA TYR A 249 -30.51 -10.51 -8.93
C TYR A 249 -29.63 -11.71 -8.56
N LYS A 250 -30.12 -12.91 -8.86
CA LYS A 250 -29.43 -14.19 -8.65
C LYS A 250 -29.23 -14.87 -10.02
N PRO A 251 -27.98 -14.94 -10.53
CA PRO A 251 -27.67 -15.75 -11.70
C PRO A 251 -27.99 -17.22 -11.45
N THR A 252 -28.32 -17.96 -12.51
CA THR A 252 -28.59 -19.40 -12.44
C THR A 252 -27.41 -20.14 -11.80
N GLY A 253 -27.67 -20.85 -10.71
CA GLY A 253 -26.63 -21.58 -9.95
C GLY A 253 -26.02 -20.82 -8.77
N ASN A 254 -26.27 -19.52 -8.60
CA ASN A 254 -25.85 -18.78 -7.41
C ASN A 254 -26.97 -18.68 -6.38
N ALA A 255 -26.71 -19.11 -5.14
CA ALA A 255 -27.66 -19.00 -4.03
C ALA A 255 -27.80 -17.56 -3.49
N THR A 256 -26.77 -16.74 -3.66
CA THR A 256 -26.67 -15.35 -3.19
C THR A 256 -27.06 -14.35 -4.27
N GLY A 257 -27.61 -13.21 -3.87
CA GLY A 257 -27.84 -12.08 -4.78
C GLY A 257 -26.56 -11.29 -5.00
N ILE A 258 -26.43 -10.62 -6.15
CA ILE A 258 -25.23 -9.84 -6.47
C ILE A 258 -25.30 -8.45 -5.81
N TYR A 259 -24.46 -8.26 -4.82
CA TYR A 259 -24.16 -6.97 -4.19
C TYR A 259 -22.73 -6.97 -3.65
N GLU A 260 -22.15 -5.80 -3.48
CA GLU A 260 -20.83 -5.60 -2.90
C GLU A 260 -20.74 -4.18 -2.32
N TYR A 261 -19.82 -3.95 -1.39
CA TYR A 261 -19.65 -2.63 -0.79
C TYR A 261 -18.20 -2.39 -0.35
N GLN A 262 -17.84 -1.11 -0.23
CA GLN A 262 -16.54 -0.65 0.22
C GLN A 262 -16.73 0.49 1.23
N TYR A 263 -16.21 0.31 2.44
CA TYR A 263 -16.33 1.29 3.52
C TYR A 263 -15.51 2.55 3.21
N ASN A 264 -16.03 3.73 3.54
CA ASN A 264 -15.33 5.03 3.40
C ASN A 264 -14.75 5.31 1.99
N ALA A 265 -15.25 4.64 0.95
CA ALA A 265 -14.63 4.60 -0.38
C ALA A 265 -14.87 5.86 -1.24
N VAL A 266 -15.80 6.75 -0.84
CA VAL A 266 -16.07 8.01 -1.57
C VAL A 266 -16.12 9.17 -0.60
N ARG A 267 -15.27 10.19 -0.84
CA ARG A 267 -15.29 11.45 -0.12
C ARG A 267 -15.78 12.56 -1.06
N VAL A 268 -16.87 13.23 -0.68
CA VAL A 268 -17.42 14.36 -1.44
C VAL A 268 -17.01 15.67 -0.76
N PHE A 269 -16.45 16.59 -1.56
CA PHE A 269 -16.10 17.96 -1.18
C PHE A 269 -16.95 18.96 -1.96
N ASP A 270 -17.35 20.07 -1.33
CA ASP A 270 -17.96 21.19 -2.08
C ASP A 270 -16.91 21.88 -2.94
N ALA A 271 -15.70 22.10 -2.41
CA ALA A 271 -14.56 22.66 -3.12
C ALA A 271 -13.24 22.06 -2.63
N GLU A 272 -12.24 22.06 -3.50
CA GLU A 272 -10.87 21.60 -3.22
C GLU A 272 -10.02 22.80 -2.79
N PRO A 273 -9.44 22.79 -1.58
CA PRO A 273 -8.63 23.91 -1.11
C PRO A 273 -7.18 23.83 -1.62
N ASP A 274 -6.63 24.97 -2.05
CA ASP A 274 -5.21 25.13 -2.41
C ASP A 274 -4.25 24.77 -1.26
N GLU A 275 -4.67 24.93 -0.01
CA GLU A 275 -3.90 24.66 1.20
C GLU A 275 -4.70 23.77 2.15
N TYR A 276 -4.08 22.74 2.69
CA TYR A 276 -4.78 21.70 3.45
C TYR A 276 -3.88 20.93 4.41
N ALA A 277 -4.50 20.09 5.24
CA ALA A 277 -3.83 19.16 6.13
C ALA A 277 -4.03 17.71 5.67
N VAL A 278 -3.03 16.88 5.92
CA VAL A 278 -3.03 15.42 5.69
C VAL A 278 -2.59 14.74 6.99
N LEU A 279 -3.28 13.69 7.41
CA LEU A 279 -2.77 12.83 8.48
C LEU A 279 -1.80 11.82 7.89
N ASN A 280 -0.66 11.60 8.55
CA ASN A 280 0.26 10.54 8.22
C ASN A 280 0.45 9.61 9.43
N VAL A 281 0.42 8.32 9.14
CA VAL A 281 0.62 7.21 10.06
C VAL A 281 1.54 6.20 9.35
N THR A 282 2.30 5.41 10.11
CA THR A 282 3.06 4.27 9.58
C THR A 282 3.35 3.28 10.70
N ASP A 283 3.78 2.07 10.37
CA ASP A 283 4.20 1.04 11.32
C ASP A 283 3.14 0.84 12.42
N THR A 284 1.89 0.56 12.02
CA THR A 284 0.85 0.17 12.99
C THR A 284 1.04 -1.28 13.44
N GLN A 285 1.64 -2.11 12.59
CA GLN A 285 2.06 -3.49 12.84
C GLN A 285 1.01 -4.30 13.61
N VAL A 286 -0.25 -4.26 13.16
CA VAL A 286 -1.37 -4.85 13.88
C VAL A 286 -1.18 -6.37 14.00
N SER A 287 -1.09 -6.85 15.24
CA SER A 287 -1.02 -8.28 15.57
C SER A 287 -2.15 -8.64 16.51
N VAL A 288 -2.82 -9.76 16.24
CA VAL A 288 -3.92 -10.28 17.06
C VAL A 288 -3.46 -11.17 18.23
N GLY A 289 -2.15 -11.43 18.33
CA GLY A 289 -1.60 -12.25 19.41
C GLY A 289 -1.54 -11.50 20.75
N SER A 290 -2.00 -12.14 21.82
CA SER A 290 -2.22 -11.55 23.16
C SER A 290 -0.98 -11.01 23.91
N MET A 291 0.23 -11.20 23.38
CA MET A 291 1.45 -10.55 23.91
C MET A 291 1.81 -9.24 23.19
N TYR A 292 1.17 -8.95 22.06
CA TYR A 292 1.53 -7.85 21.15
C TYR A 292 0.34 -6.95 20.80
N ASP A 293 -0.90 -7.41 20.96
CA ASP A 293 -2.09 -6.63 20.60
C ASP A 293 -2.20 -5.30 21.37
N ALA A 294 -1.90 -5.28 22.67
CA ALA A 294 -1.78 -4.06 23.49
C ALA A 294 -0.72 -3.05 22.99
N LYS A 295 0.26 -3.50 22.21
CA LYS A 295 1.32 -2.68 21.60
C LYS A 295 0.97 -2.17 20.21
N THR A 296 0.04 -2.81 19.51
CA THR A 296 -0.20 -2.55 18.07
C THR A 296 -1.70 -2.41 17.72
N LYS A 297 -2.45 -3.51 17.73
CA LYS A 297 -3.90 -3.57 17.46
C LYS A 297 -4.70 -2.59 18.33
N ASP A 298 -4.38 -2.53 19.62
CA ASP A 298 -5.01 -1.59 20.54
C ASP A 298 -4.59 -0.15 20.18
N LYS A 299 -3.33 0.11 19.82
CA LYS A 299 -2.84 1.47 19.45
C LYS A 299 -3.48 2.04 18.19
N LEU A 300 -3.76 1.20 17.19
CA LEU A 300 -4.61 1.59 16.07
C LEU A 300 -6.04 1.95 16.55
N SER A 301 -6.58 1.20 17.51
CA SER A 301 -7.90 1.49 18.09
C SER A 301 -7.92 2.79 18.90
N GLU A 302 -6.86 3.06 19.70
CA GLU A 302 -6.67 4.32 20.44
C GLU A 302 -6.60 5.51 19.47
N LEU A 303 -5.85 5.37 18.36
CA LEU A 303 -5.76 6.37 17.28
C LEU A 303 -7.12 6.63 16.65
N VAL A 304 -7.83 5.59 16.21
CA VAL A 304 -9.16 5.71 15.59
C VAL A 304 -10.12 6.41 16.55
N GLN A 305 -10.14 6.02 17.83
CA GLN A 305 -10.96 6.69 18.85
C GLN A 305 -10.62 8.17 18.99
N PHE A 306 -9.34 8.52 19.09
CA PHE A 306 -8.90 9.92 19.19
C PHE A 306 -9.32 10.74 17.97
N LEU A 307 -9.07 10.25 16.75
CA LEU A 307 -9.43 10.96 15.52
C LEU A 307 -10.95 11.18 15.38
N ASN A 308 -11.78 10.30 15.94
CA ASN A 308 -13.24 10.46 15.99
C ASN A 308 -13.76 11.45 17.03
N THR A 309 -12.98 11.77 18.07
CA THR A 309 -13.45 12.48 19.27
C THR A 309 -12.71 13.79 19.55
N THR A 310 -11.56 14.01 18.91
CA THR A 310 -10.77 15.24 19.05
C THR A 310 -11.48 16.46 18.44
N SER A 311 -11.19 17.62 19.03
CA SER A 311 -11.58 18.94 18.50
C SER A 311 -10.36 19.75 18.04
N ASP A 312 -9.18 19.14 17.95
CA ASP A 312 -7.98 19.84 17.47
C ASP A 312 -8.18 20.30 16.01
N PRO A 313 -8.04 21.60 15.72
CA PRO A 313 -8.34 22.14 14.39
C PRO A 313 -7.32 21.73 13.32
N ASN A 314 -6.15 21.20 13.68
CA ASN A 314 -5.19 20.64 12.72
C ASN A 314 -5.65 19.26 12.26
N VAL A 315 -6.20 18.47 13.18
CA VAL A 315 -6.68 17.10 12.91
C VAL A 315 -8.03 17.13 12.19
N THR A 316 -8.98 17.90 12.70
CA THR A 316 -10.35 17.99 12.13
C THR A 316 -10.44 18.65 10.75
N LYS A 317 -9.37 19.34 10.31
CA LYS A 317 -9.23 19.90 8.96
C LYS A 317 -8.46 19.00 7.98
N ALA A 318 -8.00 17.83 8.41
CA ALA A 318 -7.33 16.91 7.51
C ALA A 318 -8.30 16.40 6.43
N GLN A 319 -7.86 16.39 5.17
CA GLN A 319 -8.71 16.04 4.03
C GLN A 319 -8.72 14.52 3.78
N PHE A 320 -7.60 13.86 4.09
CA PHE A 320 -7.39 12.41 4.03
C PHE A 320 -6.28 11.99 5.02
N ILE A 321 -6.12 10.68 5.19
CA ILE A 321 -5.04 10.04 5.96
C ILE A 321 -4.24 9.10 5.05
N THR A 322 -2.93 9.03 5.25
CA THR A 322 -2.07 8.02 4.63
C THR A 322 -1.51 7.08 5.69
N PHE A 323 -1.45 5.78 5.39
CA PHE A 323 -0.68 4.80 6.15
C PHE A 323 0.48 4.33 5.27
N ASN A 324 1.72 4.59 5.69
CA ASN A 324 2.91 4.42 4.86
C ASN A 324 3.55 3.01 4.98
N GLY A 325 2.72 1.96 5.04
CA GLY A 325 3.15 0.57 5.15
C GLY A 325 3.23 0.05 6.58
N ASP A 326 3.44 -1.27 6.65
CA ASP A 326 3.43 -2.06 7.88
C ASP A 326 2.12 -1.87 8.65
N LEU A 327 1.01 -2.06 7.92
CA LEU A 327 -0.34 -2.06 8.47
C LEU A 327 -0.53 -3.34 9.32
N HIS A 328 -0.17 -4.48 8.74
CA HIS A 328 -0.07 -5.79 9.36
C HIS A 328 1.21 -5.97 10.18
N ASN A 329 1.22 -6.91 11.14
CA ASN A 329 2.47 -7.45 11.69
C ASN A 329 2.97 -8.68 10.91
N GLY A 330 2.10 -9.30 10.10
CA GLY A 330 2.45 -10.45 9.27
C GLY A 330 2.77 -11.72 10.05
N GLY A 331 2.37 -11.77 11.33
CA GLY A 331 2.61 -12.89 12.24
C GLY A 331 2.42 -12.48 13.70
N SER A 332 2.31 -13.44 14.61
CA SER A 332 2.55 -13.13 16.03
C SER A 332 3.94 -13.63 16.45
N PRO A 333 4.78 -12.81 17.09
CA PRO A 333 6.03 -13.31 17.68
C PRO A 333 5.79 -14.34 18.78
N ALA A 334 4.58 -14.36 19.35
CA ALA A 334 4.16 -15.23 20.45
C ALA A 334 3.88 -16.70 20.06
N SER A 335 3.71 -17.01 18.77
CA SER A 335 3.26 -18.34 18.34
C SER A 335 3.82 -18.72 16.96
N LEU A 336 4.46 -19.88 16.90
CA LEU A 336 4.87 -20.54 15.66
C LEU A 336 3.90 -21.66 15.24
N ARG A 337 2.78 -21.86 15.96
CA ARG A 337 1.79 -22.93 15.74
C ARG A 337 1.24 -22.88 14.32
N GLN A 338 1.08 -24.04 13.67
CA GLN A 338 0.58 -24.12 12.28
C GLN A 338 -0.73 -23.38 12.06
N ARG A 339 -1.69 -23.52 12.98
CA ARG A 339 -2.99 -22.85 12.89
C ARG A 339 -2.92 -21.33 13.02
N THR A 340 -2.20 -20.82 14.02
CA THR A 340 -2.05 -19.37 14.23
C THR A 340 -1.33 -18.70 13.06
N VAL A 341 -0.23 -19.29 12.61
CA VAL A 341 0.56 -18.77 11.48
C VAL A 341 -0.27 -18.76 10.20
N ALA A 342 -1.04 -19.83 9.92
CA ALA A 342 -1.83 -19.93 8.70
C ALA A 342 -3.01 -18.91 8.64
N TRP A 343 -3.62 -18.56 9.77
CA TRP A 343 -4.74 -17.61 9.82
C TRP A 343 -4.36 -16.14 10.05
N THR A 344 -3.10 -15.87 10.42
CA THR A 344 -2.59 -14.55 10.82
C THR A 344 -3.12 -13.40 9.95
N TYR A 345 -2.87 -13.42 8.63
CA TYR A 345 -3.27 -12.31 7.76
C TYR A 345 -4.79 -12.09 7.71
N ASN A 346 -5.59 -13.15 7.82
CA ASN A 346 -7.04 -13.06 7.84
C ASN A 346 -7.54 -12.43 9.16
N GLU A 347 -6.98 -12.87 10.29
CA GLU A 347 -7.33 -12.36 11.63
C GLU A 347 -6.88 -10.90 11.83
N GLU A 348 -5.65 -10.57 11.41
CA GLU A 348 -5.12 -9.20 11.40
C GLU A 348 -5.95 -8.30 10.47
N ALA A 349 -6.29 -8.77 9.26
CA ALA A 349 -7.08 -7.99 8.30
C ALA A 349 -8.49 -7.70 8.83
N LYS A 350 -9.11 -8.66 9.53
CA LYS A 350 -10.37 -8.43 10.23
C LYS A 350 -10.23 -7.32 11.28
N ALA A 351 -9.22 -7.40 12.16
CA ALA A 351 -8.99 -6.38 13.18
C ALA A 351 -8.72 -4.98 12.58
N ILE A 352 -7.93 -4.93 11.50
CA ILE A 352 -7.63 -3.70 10.76
C ILE A 352 -8.91 -3.11 10.14
N VAL A 353 -9.71 -3.88 9.39
CA VAL A 353 -10.94 -3.38 8.76
C VAL A 353 -11.95 -2.92 9.82
N ASP A 354 -12.09 -3.67 10.92
CA ASP A 354 -12.99 -3.31 12.03
C ASP A 354 -12.61 -1.98 12.69
N ALA A 355 -11.33 -1.61 12.72
CA ALA A 355 -10.86 -0.30 13.17
C ALA A 355 -10.95 0.78 12.07
N LEU A 356 -10.34 0.56 10.91
CA LEU A 356 -10.19 1.56 9.84
C LEU A 356 -11.53 2.04 9.26
N LYS A 357 -12.55 1.17 9.17
CA LYS A 357 -13.89 1.58 8.71
C LYS A 357 -14.50 2.71 9.57
N HIS A 358 -14.00 2.91 10.79
CA HIS A 358 -14.46 3.96 11.70
C HIS A 358 -13.64 5.26 11.63
N LEU A 359 -12.64 5.40 10.76
CA LEU A 359 -11.97 6.70 10.56
C LEU A 359 -12.93 7.77 9.97
N PRO A 360 -12.78 9.06 10.36
CA PRO A 360 -13.63 10.16 9.88
C PRO A 360 -13.17 10.77 8.54
N VAL A 361 -12.02 10.30 8.02
CA VAL A 361 -11.35 10.78 6.80
C VAL A 361 -11.07 9.59 5.85
N PRO A 362 -11.06 9.82 4.52
CA PRO A 362 -10.69 8.78 3.53
C PRO A 362 -9.21 8.38 3.66
N ILE A 363 -8.90 7.12 3.34
CA ILE A 363 -7.64 6.47 3.67
C ILE A 363 -6.89 6.08 2.40
N PHE A 364 -5.62 6.48 2.26
CA PHE A 364 -4.71 5.93 1.26
C PHE A 364 -3.69 5.01 1.94
N LEU A 365 -3.56 3.78 1.44
CA LEU A 365 -2.68 2.76 2.01
C LEU A 365 -1.49 2.48 1.08
N THR A 366 -0.27 2.65 1.58
CA THR A 366 0.98 2.16 0.99
C THR A 366 1.36 0.84 1.64
N ALA A 367 1.92 -0.13 0.90
CA ALA A 367 2.34 -1.41 1.46
C ALA A 367 3.79 -1.39 1.98
N GLY A 368 4.01 -1.99 3.15
CA GLY A 368 5.32 -2.26 3.76
C GLY A 368 5.75 -3.73 3.62
N ASN A 369 6.82 -4.12 4.32
CA ASN A 369 7.29 -5.51 4.30
C ASN A 369 6.41 -6.45 5.13
N HIS A 370 5.92 -6.02 6.29
CA HIS A 370 5.02 -6.82 7.13
C HIS A 370 3.62 -7.01 6.50
N ASP A 371 3.27 -6.23 5.47
CA ASP A 371 2.06 -6.43 4.67
C ASP A 371 2.23 -7.53 3.60
N GLY A 372 3.46 -8.00 3.36
CA GLY A 372 3.84 -8.81 2.21
C GLY A 372 4.60 -10.10 2.53
N TYR A 373 4.52 -10.65 3.74
CA TYR A 373 5.15 -11.94 4.03
C TYR A 373 4.40 -13.13 3.43
N VAL A 374 5.14 -14.16 3.03
CA VAL A 374 4.63 -15.37 2.37
C VAL A 374 5.00 -16.60 3.19
N ALA A 375 4.15 -17.62 3.20
CA ALA A 375 4.53 -18.96 3.65
C ALA A 375 4.12 -20.00 2.61
N THR A 376 5.07 -20.84 2.20
CA THR A 376 4.84 -22.00 1.32
C THR A 376 4.31 -23.23 2.05
N GLY A 377 4.40 -23.28 3.38
CA GLY A 377 3.93 -24.39 4.22
C GLY A 377 5.01 -25.35 4.71
N HIS A 378 6.30 -25.03 4.52
CA HIS A 378 7.40 -25.80 5.09
C HIS A 378 7.50 -25.60 6.61
N VAL A 379 6.71 -26.39 7.33
CA VAL A 379 6.55 -26.32 8.79
C VAL A 379 7.84 -26.71 9.51
N PRO A 380 8.25 -25.95 10.54
CA PRO A 380 9.38 -26.32 11.39
C PRO A 380 9.19 -27.68 12.07
N SER A 381 10.22 -28.52 12.07
CA SER A 381 10.17 -29.88 12.64
C SER A 381 9.74 -29.92 14.11
N ALA A 382 10.24 -28.99 14.93
CA ALA A 382 9.87 -28.84 16.33
C ALA A 382 8.39 -28.43 16.52
N VAL A 383 7.90 -27.48 15.70
CA VAL A 383 6.47 -27.09 15.68
C VAL A 383 5.61 -28.29 15.30
N LYS A 384 5.98 -29.02 14.25
CA LYS A 384 5.25 -30.21 13.79
C LYS A 384 5.12 -31.27 14.89
N ALA A 385 6.17 -31.49 15.67
CA ALA A 385 6.14 -32.41 16.82
C ALA A 385 5.21 -31.93 17.94
N VAL A 386 5.30 -30.65 18.34
CA VAL A 386 4.44 -30.05 19.37
C VAL A 386 2.97 -30.02 18.95
N ASP A 387 2.68 -29.74 17.68
CA ASP A 387 1.32 -29.70 17.14
C ASP A 387 0.71 -31.09 17.05
N THR A 388 1.49 -32.10 16.62
CA THR A 388 1.08 -33.51 16.65
C THR A 388 0.72 -33.97 18.06
N GLY A 389 1.51 -33.56 19.07
CA GLY A 389 1.24 -33.84 20.48
C GLY A 389 -0.04 -33.20 21.04
N LEU A 390 -0.58 -32.17 20.36
CA LEU A 390 -1.87 -31.55 20.65
C LEU A 390 -2.97 -31.92 19.64
N PHE A 391 -2.78 -33.01 18.88
CA PHE A 391 -3.73 -33.49 17.86
C PHE A 391 -4.06 -32.50 16.74
N ASP A 392 -3.14 -31.59 16.40
CA ASP A 392 -3.26 -30.64 15.28
C ASP A 392 -2.18 -30.89 14.20
N SER A 393 -2.43 -30.46 12.96
CA SER A 393 -1.51 -30.68 11.83
C SER A 393 -1.78 -29.72 10.67
N LEU A 394 -0.79 -29.54 9.77
CA LEU A 394 -0.99 -28.75 8.54
C LEU A 394 -2.12 -29.33 7.68
N GLU A 395 -2.30 -30.66 7.67
CA GLU A 395 -3.43 -31.31 7.00
C GLU A 395 -4.78 -30.88 7.61
N SER A 396 -4.90 -30.89 8.94
CA SER A 396 -6.09 -30.40 9.65
C SER A 396 -6.36 -28.93 9.36
N VAL A 397 -5.32 -28.09 9.43
CA VAL A 397 -5.32 -26.67 9.06
C VAL A 397 -5.85 -26.47 7.63
N VAL A 398 -5.23 -27.10 6.63
CA VAL A 398 -5.58 -26.99 5.19
C VAL A 398 -6.97 -27.54 4.87
N ASN A 399 -7.41 -28.58 5.58
CA ASN A 399 -8.76 -29.13 5.42
C ASN A 399 -9.83 -28.28 6.12
N SER A 400 -9.46 -27.52 7.17
CA SER A 400 -10.37 -26.57 7.85
C SER A 400 -10.48 -25.19 7.19
N ALA A 401 -9.63 -24.86 6.21
CA ALA A 401 -9.68 -23.59 5.49
C ALA A 401 -10.93 -23.49 4.61
N THR A 402 -11.75 -22.47 4.86
CA THR A 402 -12.95 -22.13 4.09
C THR A 402 -13.30 -20.63 4.19
N PRO A 403 -13.74 -19.98 3.10
CA PRO A 403 -13.66 -20.43 1.72
C PRO A 403 -12.20 -20.48 1.24
N LYS A 404 -11.85 -21.45 0.38
CA LYS A 404 -10.52 -21.54 -0.24
C LYS A 404 -10.44 -20.66 -1.48
N ALA A 405 -9.31 -20.01 -1.73
CA ALA A 405 -9.09 -19.28 -2.99
C ALA A 405 -9.03 -20.24 -4.20
N TRP A 406 -8.42 -21.41 -3.98
CA TRP A 406 -8.46 -22.54 -4.91
C TRP A 406 -9.53 -23.55 -4.47
N PRO A 407 -10.72 -23.58 -5.13
CA PRO A 407 -11.81 -24.47 -4.73
C PRO A 407 -11.48 -25.96 -4.96
N ASP A 408 -10.69 -26.28 -5.99
CA ASP A 408 -10.33 -27.66 -6.36
C ASP A 408 -9.14 -28.23 -5.55
N PHE A 409 -8.69 -27.52 -4.51
CA PHE A 409 -7.43 -27.81 -3.82
C PHE A 409 -7.58 -28.69 -2.58
N GLY A 410 -6.80 -29.78 -2.56
CA GLY A 410 -6.71 -30.75 -1.47
C GLY A 410 -5.29 -30.96 -0.94
N TRP A 411 -5.21 -31.57 0.24
CA TRP A 411 -3.95 -31.86 0.93
C TRP A 411 -2.97 -32.70 0.09
N THR A 412 -3.45 -33.68 -0.67
CA THR A 412 -2.60 -34.56 -1.49
C THR A 412 -1.75 -33.79 -2.51
N GLN A 413 -2.34 -32.84 -3.22
CA GLN A 413 -1.63 -31.98 -4.16
C GLN A 413 -0.61 -31.08 -3.43
N TYR A 414 -0.97 -30.60 -2.24
CA TYR A 414 -0.06 -29.79 -1.44
C TYR A 414 1.17 -30.56 -0.96
N GLN A 415 0.94 -31.76 -0.43
CA GLN A 415 1.98 -32.63 0.08
C GLN A 415 2.96 -33.01 -1.03
N ALA A 416 2.45 -33.23 -2.25
CA ALA A 416 3.29 -33.44 -3.44
C ALA A 416 4.12 -32.19 -3.81
N TYR A 417 3.55 -30.98 -3.71
CA TYR A 417 4.31 -29.73 -3.90
C TYR A 417 5.40 -29.54 -2.83
N LEU A 418 5.07 -29.76 -1.55
CA LEU A 418 6.02 -29.64 -0.44
C LEU A 418 7.17 -30.64 -0.63
N ALA A 419 6.87 -31.91 -0.91
CA ALA A 419 7.90 -32.91 -1.18
C ALA A 419 8.77 -32.57 -2.41
N ALA A 420 8.17 -32.02 -3.47
CA ALA A 420 8.91 -31.61 -4.66
C ALA A 420 9.81 -30.38 -4.43
N THR A 421 9.38 -29.42 -3.61
CA THR A 421 10.18 -28.24 -3.24
C THR A 421 11.27 -28.59 -2.22
N GLU A 422 11.02 -29.50 -1.28
CA GLU A 422 12.03 -30.06 -0.38
C GLU A 422 13.11 -30.84 -1.15
N ALA A 423 12.72 -31.71 -2.09
CA ALA A 423 13.64 -32.46 -2.93
C ALA A 423 14.46 -31.58 -3.90
N ALA A 424 13.99 -30.38 -4.20
CA ALA A 424 14.67 -29.38 -5.03
C ALA A 424 15.44 -28.33 -4.20
N ASP A 425 15.49 -28.45 -2.87
CA ASP A 425 16.11 -27.49 -1.95
C ASP A 425 15.56 -26.04 -2.12
N ALA A 426 14.27 -25.95 -2.45
CA ALA A 426 13.55 -24.73 -2.80
C ALA A 426 12.40 -24.49 -1.81
N LEU A 427 12.71 -24.47 -0.50
CA LEU A 427 11.70 -24.38 0.57
C LEU A 427 10.98 -23.02 0.57
N GLY A 428 11.62 -21.95 0.10
CA GLY A 428 10.97 -20.67 -0.21
C GLY A 428 9.91 -20.75 -1.32
N GLY A 429 9.83 -21.87 -2.03
CA GLY A 429 8.99 -22.09 -3.20
C GLY A 429 9.82 -22.16 -4.47
N ARG A 430 9.18 -22.46 -5.59
CA ARG A 430 9.80 -22.44 -6.91
C ARG A 430 10.15 -21.00 -7.28
N HIS A 431 11.35 -20.81 -7.81
CA HIS A 431 11.81 -19.51 -8.28
C HIS A 431 11.05 -19.15 -9.55
N ARG A 432 10.22 -18.12 -9.46
CA ARG A 432 9.28 -17.70 -10.51
C ARG A 432 9.12 -16.18 -10.48
N ASP A 433 9.19 -15.55 -11.65
CA ASP A 433 8.88 -14.13 -11.83
C ASP A 433 7.37 -13.90 -11.93
N ILE A 434 6.65 -14.25 -10.86
CA ILE A 434 5.22 -13.97 -10.73
C ILE A 434 5.08 -12.46 -10.50
N PHE A 435 4.48 -11.76 -11.47
CA PHE A 435 4.20 -10.34 -11.39
C PHE A 435 2.96 -10.07 -10.54
N THR A 436 1.86 -10.76 -10.84
CA THR A 436 0.69 -10.87 -9.97
C THR A 436 0.15 -12.30 -10.02
N GLY A 437 0.03 -12.92 -8.84
CA GLY A 437 -0.62 -14.22 -8.63
C GLY A 437 -0.11 -15.41 -9.42
N GLY A 438 -0.60 -15.56 -10.66
CA GLY A 438 -0.28 -16.67 -11.57
C GLY A 438 0.28 -16.25 -12.93
N PHE A 439 0.66 -14.97 -13.07
CA PHE A 439 1.10 -14.37 -14.32
C PHE A 439 2.58 -13.99 -14.29
N THR A 440 3.33 -14.42 -15.31
CA THR A 440 4.72 -13.99 -15.51
C THR A 440 4.81 -12.82 -16.49
N ARG A 441 5.86 -12.01 -16.38
CA ARG A 441 6.12 -10.90 -17.28
C ARG A 441 6.47 -11.39 -18.69
N LYS A 442 5.93 -10.75 -19.73
CA LYS A 442 6.41 -10.90 -21.13
C LYS A 442 7.39 -9.75 -21.42
N PRO A 443 8.70 -10.02 -21.50
CA PRO A 443 9.70 -8.95 -21.65
C PRO A 443 9.64 -8.31 -23.04
N LEU A 444 9.90 -7.00 -23.09
CA LEU A 444 10.28 -6.24 -24.28
C LEU A 444 11.63 -5.56 -24.04
N ALA A 445 12.35 -5.28 -25.13
CA ALA A 445 13.54 -4.43 -25.09
C ALA A 445 13.28 -3.02 -24.50
N THR A 446 12.02 -2.57 -24.49
CA THR A 446 11.58 -1.27 -23.94
C THR A 446 10.71 -1.41 -22.68
N GLY A 447 10.70 -2.57 -22.02
CA GLY A 447 9.94 -2.82 -20.78
C GLY A 447 9.06 -4.06 -20.84
N PHE A 448 7.73 -3.88 -20.76
CA PHE A 448 6.75 -4.93 -20.54
C PHE A 448 5.66 -4.88 -21.63
N ASP A 449 5.46 -5.99 -22.37
CA ASP A 449 4.42 -6.09 -23.42
C ASP A 449 3.03 -6.36 -22.84
N GLY A 450 3.01 -7.03 -21.69
CA GLY A 450 1.87 -7.76 -21.16
C GLY A 450 2.35 -8.96 -20.34
N TRP A 451 1.44 -9.85 -20.01
CA TRP A 451 1.70 -11.02 -19.16
C TRP A 451 1.38 -12.34 -19.84
N LYS A 452 1.96 -13.41 -19.32
CA LYS A 452 1.71 -14.79 -19.73
C LYS A 452 1.17 -15.57 -18.54
N GLU A 453 0.10 -16.33 -18.75
CA GLU A 453 -0.37 -17.27 -17.73
C GLU A 453 0.64 -18.38 -17.52
N LEU A 454 1.16 -18.50 -16.30
CA LEU A 454 1.88 -19.69 -15.87
C LEU A 454 0.85 -20.80 -15.66
N PRO A 455 1.01 -22.05 -16.15
CA PRO A 455 0.02 -23.09 -15.89
C PRO A 455 -0.09 -23.40 -14.38
N ARG A 456 -1.29 -23.64 -13.85
CA ARG A 456 -1.53 -23.79 -12.39
C ARG A 456 -0.59 -24.77 -11.70
N GLN A 457 -0.27 -25.89 -12.34
CA GLN A 457 0.64 -26.91 -11.79
C GLN A 457 2.11 -26.46 -11.69
N ASP A 458 2.50 -25.38 -12.38
CA ASP A 458 3.87 -24.86 -12.47
C ASP A 458 4.14 -23.67 -11.52
N ARG A 459 3.09 -23.17 -10.86
CA ARG A 459 3.08 -22.03 -9.92
C ARG A 459 3.51 -22.45 -8.51
N ASN A 460 3.44 -21.53 -7.55
CA ASN A 460 3.68 -21.81 -6.13
C ASN A 460 2.38 -22.08 -5.38
N TYR A 461 2.39 -23.10 -4.53
CA TYR A 461 1.29 -23.36 -3.61
C TYR A 461 1.62 -22.62 -2.31
N VAL A 462 0.97 -21.48 -2.07
CA VAL A 462 1.20 -20.66 -0.88
C VAL A 462 0.12 -20.92 0.18
N LEU A 463 0.55 -21.17 1.42
CA LEU A 463 -0.33 -21.25 2.58
C LEU A 463 -1.06 -19.91 2.74
N TYR A 464 -0.28 -18.84 2.84
CA TYR A 464 -0.70 -17.44 2.75
C TYR A 464 0.33 -16.61 1.97
N ASP A 465 -0.13 -15.49 1.41
CA ASP A 465 0.68 -14.38 0.92
C ASP A 465 -0.01 -13.08 1.37
N GLY A 466 0.68 -12.26 2.16
CA GLY A 466 0.13 -11.00 2.68
C GLY A 466 -0.38 -10.06 1.59
N PHE A 467 0.27 -10.05 0.42
CA PHE A 467 -0.17 -9.24 -0.71
C PHE A 467 -1.47 -9.76 -1.34
N HIS A 468 -1.73 -11.08 -1.36
CA HIS A 468 -3.03 -11.61 -1.76
C HIS A 468 -4.13 -11.19 -0.77
N GLN A 469 -3.86 -11.22 0.54
CA GLN A 469 -4.81 -10.69 1.53
C GLN A 469 -5.05 -9.19 1.33
N TRP A 470 -3.99 -8.39 1.13
CA TRP A 470 -4.07 -6.95 0.88
C TRP A 470 -4.95 -6.63 -0.34
N GLN A 471 -4.65 -7.28 -1.47
CA GLN A 471 -5.39 -7.11 -2.73
C GLN A 471 -6.86 -7.53 -2.62
N LYS A 472 -7.17 -8.49 -1.75
CA LYS A 472 -8.55 -8.93 -1.47
C LYS A 472 -9.29 -8.12 -0.40
N THR A 473 -8.60 -7.24 0.33
CA THR A 473 -9.17 -6.51 1.48
C THR A 473 -9.21 -5.00 1.28
N TYR A 474 -8.11 -4.42 0.77
CA TYR A 474 -7.83 -2.99 0.89
C TYR A 474 -7.80 -2.25 -0.46
N GLY A 475 -7.18 -2.85 -1.48
CA GLY A 475 -6.96 -2.20 -2.78
C GLY A 475 -5.68 -2.67 -3.48
N PRO A 476 -5.22 -1.95 -4.51
CA PRO A 476 -3.96 -2.26 -5.19
C PRO A 476 -2.74 -2.02 -4.27
N LEU A 477 -1.57 -2.53 -4.68
CA LEU A 477 -0.30 -2.38 -3.93
C LEU A 477 0.44 -1.07 -4.24
N HIS A 478 0.15 -0.46 -5.40
CA HIS A 478 0.64 0.85 -5.82
C HIS A 478 -0.48 1.57 -6.58
N MET A 479 -0.49 2.91 -6.55
CA MET A 479 -1.53 3.76 -7.13
C MET A 479 -1.11 5.24 -7.09
N SER A 480 -1.88 6.11 -7.73
CA SER A 480 -1.67 7.55 -7.65
C SER A 480 -3.00 8.32 -7.57
N TRP A 481 -3.01 9.45 -6.87
CA TRP A 481 -4.19 10.31 -6.68
C TRP A 481 -3.80 11.77 -6.57
N LYS A 482 -4.73 12.69 -6.82
CA LYS A 482 -4.50 14.13 -6.78
C LYS A 482 -5.35 14.82 -5.73
N PHE A 483 -4.80 15.86 -5.12
CA PHE A 483 -5.55 16.79 -4.30
C PHE A 483 -4.88 18.18 -4.30
N GLY A 484 -5.61 19.18 -4.78
CA GLY A 484 -5.07 20.50 -5.11
C GLY A 484 -4.06 20.39 -6.25
N LYS A 485 -2.86 20.94 -6.02
CA LYS A 485 -1.72 20.85 -6.95
C LYS A 485 -0.67 19.82 -6.55
N SER A 486 -1.02 18.91 -5.64
CA SER A 486 -0.18 17.77 -5.26
C SER A 486 -0.69 16.51 -5.96
N PHE A 487 0.23 15.82 -6.63
CA PHE A 487 0.04 14.49 -7.19
C PHE A 487 0.79 13.49 -6.31
N TYR A 488 0.04 12.68 -5.58
CA TYR A 488 0.56 11.67 -4.69
C TYR A 488 0.74 10.36 -5.46
N VAL A 489 1.90 9.71 -5.28
CA VAL A 489 2.24 8.45 -5.94
C VAL A 489 2.72 7.48 -4.86
N SER A 490 1.94 6.43 -4.61
CA SER A 490 2.23 5.40 -3.60
C SER A 490 2.87 4.18 -4.27
N LEU A 491 4.09 3.85 -3.86
CA LEU A 491 4.89 2.76 -4.40
C LEU A 491 4.77 1.50 -3.53
N ASN A 492 4.69 0.32 -4.14
CA ASN A 492 5.05 -0.92 -3.46
C ASN A 492 6.57 -1.04 -3.45
N SER A 493 7.17 -0.53 -2.39
CA SER A 493 8.62 -0.60 -2.17
C SER A 493 9.13 -1.99 -1.71
N TYR A 494 8.26 -3.00 -1.61
CA TYR A 494 8.59 -4.38 -1.22
C TYR A 494 8.11 -5.37 -2.30
N GLU A 495 8.32 -5.04 -3.57
CA GLU A 495 7.90 -5.85 -4.73
C GLU A 495 8.87 -7.04 -5.00
N LEU A 496 9.32 -7.71 -3.94
CA LEU A 496 10.16 -8.91 -4.04
C LEU A 496 9.34 -10.13 -4.53
N ARG A 497 9.97 -11.06 -5.26
CA ARG A 497 9.31 -12.30 -5.69
C ARG A 497 8.91 -13.15 -4.48
N GLN A 498 7.87 -13.96 -4.61
CA GLN A 498 7.35 -14.80 -3.51
C GLN A 498 8.43 -15.60 -2.77
N HIS A 499 9.33 -16.27 -3.51
CA HIS A 499 10.41 -17.06 -2.90
C HIS A 499 11.36 -16.24 -2.02
N ARG A 500 11.57 -14.96 -2.36
CA ARG A 500 12.37 -13.99 -1.59
C ARG A 500 11.60 -13.40 -0.40
N ARG A 501 10.26 -13.39 -0.42
CA ARG A 501 9.39 -12.95 0.69
C ARG A 501 9.03 -14.08 1.67
N SER A 502 9.43 -15.32 1.39
CA SER A 502 9.02 -16.52 2.11
C SER A 502 9.61 -16.64 3.52
N GLY A 503 8.79 -17.13 4.44
CA GLY A 503 9.14 -17.40 5.82
C GLY A 503 8.07 -18.23 6.54
N TRP A 504 7.98 -18.06 7.87
CA TRP A 504 6.95 -18.70 8.69
C TRP A 504 6.51 -17.78 9.84
N GLY A 505 5.26 -17.33 9.79
CA GLY A 505 4.81 -16.19 10.60
C GLY A 505 5.52 -14.90 10.15
N MET A 506 5.85 -14.03 11.12
CA MET A 506 6.59 -12.78 10.86
C MET A 506 8.07 -13.00 10.53
N TYR A 507 8.54 -14.25 10.61
CA TYR A 507 9.96 -14.61 10.52
C TYR A 507 10.34 -14.91 9.06
N THR A 508 10.36 -13.88 8.22
CA THR A 508 10.87 -13.94 6.83
C THR A 508 12.40 -13.84 6.80
N VAL A 509 12.98 -13.97 5.60
CA VAL A 509 14.43 -13.95 5.34
C VAL A 509 14.95 -12.67 4.70
N ASN A 510 14.10 -11.91 4.02
CA ASN A 510 14.42 -10.59 3.48
C ASN A 510 13.38 -9.59 4.00
N TYR A 511 13.83 -8.50 4.58
CA TYR A 511 12.95 -7.46 5.14
C TYR A 511 12.98 -6.17 4.31
N GLY A 512 14.12 -5.85 3.70
CA GLY A 512 14.31 -4.61 2.96
C GLY A 512 13.62 -4.54 1.60
N GLY A 513 13.61 -3.34 1.05
CA GLY A 513 12.86 -3.01 -0.17
C GLY A 513 13.44 -3.53 -1.49
N GLY A 514 12.59 -3.48 -2.51
CA GLY A 514 12.90 -3.81 -3.90
C GLY A 514 11.70 -3.47 -4.80
N MET A 515 11.97 -3.14 -6.07
CA MET A 515 10.94 -2.77 -7.06
C MET A 515 11.25 -3.35 -8.43
N SER A 516 10.24 -3.80 -9.16
CA SER A 516 10.43 -4.32 -10.52
C SER A 516 10.62 -3.22 -11.57
N ASP A 517 11.14 -3.62 -12.73
CA ASP A 517 11.18 -2.79 -13.95
C ASP A 517 9.78 -2.39 -14.42
N THR A 518 8.76 -3.23 -14.18
CA THR A 518 7.37 -2.95 -14.54
C THR A 518 6.78 -1.81 -13.70
N GLN A 519 7.03 -1.81 -12.38
CA GLN A 519 6.58 -0.73 -11.51
C GLN A 519 7.37 0.57 -11.76
N MET A 520 8.66 0.49 -12.11
CA MET A 520 9.40 1.69 -12.56
C MET A 520 8.86 2.25 -13.88
N ALA A 521 8.54 1.40 -14.85
CA ALA A 521 7.95 1.86 -16.11
C ALA A 521 6.55 2.49 -15.90
N TRP A 522 5.79 2.03 -14.90
CA TRP A 522 4.57 2.69 -14.44
C TRP A 522 4.86 4.05 -13.79
N LEU A 523 5.81 4.12 -12.84
CA LEU A 523 6.25 5.36 -12.22
C LEU A 523 6.72 6.41 -13.26
N ASP A 524 7.44 5.98 -14.30
CA ASP A 524 7.83 6.85 -15.41
C ASP A 524 6.63 7.49 -16.13
N ARG A 525 5.48 6.81 -16.20
CA ARG A 525 4.22 7.37 -16.72
C ARG A 525 3.58 8.33 -15.72
N GLU A 526 3.52 8.00 -14.43
CA GLU A 526 3.00 8.91 -13.39
C GLU A 526 3.78 10.23 -13.36
N LEU A 527 5.10 10.14 -13.33
CA LEU A 527 6.03 11.27 -13.35
C LEU A 527 5.92 12.11 -14.63
N LEU A 528 5.61 11.48 -15.77
CA LEU A 528 5.35 12.17 -17.03
C LEU A 528 3.99 12.87 -17.03
N ARG A 529 2.93 12.27 -16.46
CA ARG A 529 1.63 12.93 -16.28
C ARG A 529 1.75 14.15 -15.37
N ALA A 530 2.45 14.02 -14.23
CA ALA A 530 2.72 15.13 -13.32
C ALA A 530 3.39 16.32 -14.01
N LYS A 531 4.33 16.04 -14.91
CA LYS A 531 5.02 17.05 -15.73
C LYS A 531 4.08 17.73 -16.73
N VAL A 532 3.20 16.97 -17.38
CA VAL A 532 2.20 17.49 -18.34
C VAL A 532 1.14 18.35 -17.64
N THR A 533 0.67 17.94 -16.46
CA THR A 533 -0.33 18.68 -15.68
C THR A 533 0.24 19.82 -14.84
N GLY A 534 1.57 19.85 -14.64
CA GLY A 534 2.28 20.89 -13.90
C GLY A 534 2.15 20.78 -12.37
N ASP A 535 1.92 19.58 -11.84
CA ASP A 535 1.68 19.35 -10.40
C ASP A 535 3.00 19.10 -9.63
N GLU A 536 2.99 19.27 -8.30
CA GLU A 536 4.07 18.80 -7.41
C GLU A 536 3.90 17.30 -7.16
N VAL A 537 4.97 16.51 -7.23
CA VAL A 537 4.92 15.08 -6.88
C VAL A 537 5.37 14.85 -5.45
N VAL A 538 4.47 14.23 -4.66
CA VAL A 538 4.75 13.64 -3.36
C VAL A 538 4.81 12.12 -3.54
N LEU A 539 6.00 11.54 -3.42
CA LEU A 539 6.16 10.08 -3.42
C LEU A 539 5.93 9.51 -2.01
N LEU A 540 5.27 8.37 -1.94
CA LEU A 540 5.16 7.56 -0.72
C LEU A 540 5.80 6.19 -0.99
N ALA A 541 6.64 5.75 -0.07
CA ALA A 541 7.15 4.39 0.00
C ALA A 541 7.26 3.98 1.47
N HIS A 542 7.40 2.68 1.73
CA HIS A 542 7.79 2.22 3.05
C HIS A 542 9.32 2.32 3.20
N HIS A 543 10.05 1.71 2.27
CA HIS A 543 11.51 1.60 2.26
C HIS A 543 12.25 2.77 1.58
N ASP A 544 13.47 3.03 2.04
CA ASP A 544 14.39 3.99 1.41
C ASP A 544 15.27 3.31 0.33
N PRO A 545 15.16 3.69 -0.95
CA PRO A 545 15.95 3.13 -2.04
C PRO A 545 17.45 3.46 -1.99
N ARG A 546 17.88 4.33 -1.08
CA ARG A 546 19.31 4.55 -0.81
C ARG A 546 19.97 3.38 -0.10
N GLY A 547 19.20 2.48 0.51
CA GLY A 547 19.74 1.39 1.32
C GLY A 547 20.47 1.90 2.56
N GLY A 548 21.26 1.04 3.18
CA GLY A 548 21.78 1.30 4.52
C GLY A 548 20.73 1.08 5.61
N HIS A 549 21.10 1.43 6.84
CA HIS A 549 20.29 1.23 8.04
C HIS A 549 20.44 2.47 8.93
N LYS A 550 19.32 3.05 9.39
CA LYS A 550 19.33 4.25 10.26
C LYS A 550 20.13 5.43 9.68
N ASN A 551 19.99 5.65 8.37
CA ASN A 551 20.72 6.65 7.57
C ASN A 551 22.26 6.48 7.57
N GLN A 552 22.76 5.32 7.99
CA GLN A 552 24.17 4.95 7.93
C GLN A 552 24.42 3.97 6.79
N ASP A 553 25.66 3.96 6.27
CA ASP A 553 26.12 3.05 5.24
C ASP A 553 25.30 3.10 3.92
N LEU A 554 24.79 4.29 3.55
CA LEU A 554 24.02 4.55 2.34
C LEU A 554 24.74 4.05 1.07
N GLY A 555 23.98 3.42 0.16
CA GLY A 555 24.47 2.71 -1.01
C GLY A 555 24.77 1.23 -0.75
N TYR A 556 24.82 0.78 0.50
CA TYR A 556 24.87 -0.65 0.81
C TYR A 556 23.50 -1.31 0.67
N TYR A 557 23.48 -2.44 -0.03
CA TYR A 557 22.33 -3.31 -0.15
C TYR A 557 22.71 -4.72 0.31
N PHE A 558 21.82 -5.39 1.06
CA PHE A 558 22.02 -6.78 1.45
C PHE A 558 21.72 -7.74 0.30
N GLU A 559 22.44 -8.87 0.25
CA GLU A 559 22.12 -9.98 -0.65
C GLU A 559 20.72 -10.55 -0.35
N GLN A 560 19.95 -10.86 -1.40
CA GLN A 560 18.66 -11.51 -1.23
C GLN A 560 18.85 -12.98 -0.87
N LEU A 561 18.32 -13.37 0.27
CA LEU A 561 18.45 -14.71 0.83
C LEU A 561 17.35 -15.64 0.33
N GLU A 562 17.66 -16.94 0.29
CA GLU A 562 16.66 -18.00 0.14
C GLU A 562 16.15 -18.47 1.50
N TYR A 563 14.86 -18.82 1.59
CA TYR A 563 14.32 -19.42 2.80
C TYR A 563 14.80 -20.86 2.95
N ARG A 564 15.67 -21.10 3.93
CA ARG A 564 16.22 -22.43 4.25
C ARG A 564 15.55 -23.11 5.43
N SER A 565 15.05 -22.35 6.41
CA SER A 565 14.39 -22.88 7.61
C SER A 565 13.85 -21.74 8.45
N VAL A 566 12.84 -21.96 9.30
CA VAL A 566 12.50 -20.96 10.34
C VAL A 566 13.62 -20.80 11.37
N TYR A 567 14.53 -21.77 11.49
CA TYR A 567 15.66 -21.69 12.43
C TYR A 567 16.55 -20.48 12.12
N GLN A 568 16.65 -20.13 10.83
CA GLN A 568 17.24 -18.89 10.32
C GLN A 568 16.68 -17.65 11.03
N SER A 569 15.35 -17.50 11.03
CA SER A 569 14.68 -16.23 11.35
C SER A 569 14.07 -16.19 12.77
N ALA A 570 13.62 -17.30 13.35
CA ALA A 570 12.92 -17.32 14.64
C ALA A 570 13.78 -17.66 15.87
N ILE A 571 14.77 -18.56 15.76
CA ILE A 571 15.58 -18.91 16.94
C ILE A 571 16.37 -17.69 17.44
N ASN A 572 16.87 -16.85 16.54
CA ASN A 572 17.62 -15.65 16.92
C ASN A 572 16.75 -14.60 17.64
N TYR A 573 15.52 -14.39 17.18
CA TYR A 573 14.57 -13.52 17.86
C TYR A 573 14.21 -14.04 19.26
N LEU A 574 13.93 -15.34 19.38
CA LEU A 574 13.56 -15.97 20.64
C LEU A 574 14.75 -16.06 21.63
N VAL A 575 15.95 -16.44 21.16
CA VAL A 575 17.15 -16.54 22.00
C VAL A 575 17.66 -15.17 22.42
N GLY A 576 17.75 -14.22 21.48
CA GLY A 576 18.25 -12.87 21.77
C GLY A 576 17.33 -12.06 22.70
N LYS A 577 16.00 -12.21 22.57
CA LYS A 577 15.04 -11.45 23.38
C LYS A 577 14.61 -12.15 24.68
N VAL A 578 14.66 -13.49 24.74
CA VAL A 578 14.09 -14.25 25.88
C VAL A 578 15.18 -14.98 26.70
N TRP A 579 16.24 -15.50 26.09
CA TRP A 579 17.17 -16.43 26.78
C TRP A 579 18.55 -15.84 27.08
N ASN A 580 19.08 -14.94 26.24
CA ASN A 580 20.35 -14.26 26.54
C ASN A 580 20.52 -12.91 25.80
N PRO A 581 20.21 -11.76 26.43
CA PRO A 581 20.49 -10.44 25.85
C PRO A 581 22.00 -10.12 25.71
N ALA A 582 22.90 -10.97 26.22
CA ALA A 582 24.36 -10.83 26.06
C ALA A 582 24.95 -11.60 24.87
N VAL A 583 24.13 -12.08 23.91
CA VAL A 583 24.61 -12.68 22.65
C VAL A 583 25.33 -11.64 21.77
N CYS A 584 25.01 -10.35 21.90
CA CYS A 584 25.69 -9.26 21.18
C CYS A 584 26.97 -8.79 21.92
N LYS A 585 27.90 -9.72 22.17
CA LYS A 585 29.25 -9.42 22.63
C LYS A 585 30.25 -9.62 21.49
N LEU A 586 30.35 -8.60 20.64
CA LEU A 586 31.39 -8.51 19.63
C LEU A 586 32.76 -8.27 20.29
N PRO A 587 33.88 -8.60 19.61
CA PRO A 587 35.22 -8.26 20.09
C PRO A 587 35.41 -6.75 20.24
N ASP A 588 36.23 -6.32 21.21
CA ASP A 588 36.45 -4.89 21.52
C ASP A 588 36.94 -4.03 20.32
N TRP A 589 37.52 -4.64 19.29
CA TRP A 589 37.97 -3.95 18.07
C TRP A 589 36.82 -3.63 17.08
N ALA A 590 35.68 -4.31 17.20
CA ALA A 590 34.47 -4.07 16.40
C ALA A 590 33.53 -3.01 17.04
N LEU A 591 33.85 -2.57 18.26
CA LEU A 591 33.02 -1.67 19.07
C LEU A 591 33.74 -0.34 19.36
N SER A 592 33.42 0.69 18.57
CA SER A 592 33.60 2.06 19.04
C SER A 592 32.59 2.38 20.16
N ARG A 593 32.88 3.41 20.96
CA ARG A 593 32.12 3.76 22.17
C ARG A 593 30.63 4.08 21.94
N ASN A 594 30.20 4.27 20.70
CA ASN A 594 28.82 4.55 20.32
C ASN A 594 28.06 3.29 19.80
N GLN A 595 28.72 2.14 19.64
CA GLN A 595 28.11 0.90 19.12
C GLN A 595 27.54 -0.02 20.21
N GLY A 596 27.40 0.47 21.44
CA GLY A 596 26.95 -0.34 22.60
C GLY A 596 25.44 -0.61 22.67
N GLU A 597 24.62 0.00 21.80
CA GLU A 597 23.16 0.07 22.00
C GLU A 597 22.32 -0.65 20.93
N SER A 598 22.94 -1.22 19.89
CA SER A 598 22.25 -2.14 18.97
C SER A 598 23.18 -3.23 18.49
N CYS A 599 22.71 -4.47 18.53
CA CYS A 599 23.30 -5.57 17.76
C CYS A 599 23.46 -5.11 16.30
N VAL A 600 24.68 -5.23 15.77
CA VAL A 600 25.10 -4.62 14.49
C VAL A 600 24.21 -5.12 13.35
N HIS A 601 23.36 -4.22 12.83
CA HIS A 601 22.28 -4.48 11.87
C HIS A 601 21.44 -5.74 12.19
N ASP A 602 20.30 -5.54 12.84
CA ASP A 602 19.28 -6.58 13.13
C ASP A 602 18.79 -7.40 11.91
N GLY A 603 19.08 -6.94 10.69
CA GLY A 603 18.75 -7.58 9.42
C GLY A 603 17.81 -6.72 8.57
N LEU A 604 17.30 -5.65 9.17
CA LEU A 604 16.36 -4.71 8.59
C LEU A 604 17.16 -3.60 7.89
N GLN A 605 17.64 -3.89 6.68
CA GLN A 605 18.17 -2.88 5.77
C GLN A 605 17.04 -2.25 4.98
N GLU A 606 17.25 -1.02 4.52
CA GLU A 606 16.22 -0.29 3.80
C GLU A 606 16.05 -0.82 2.36
N TRP A 607 17.07 -1.43 1.74
CA TRP A 607 16.96 -1.97 0.37
C TRP A 607 17.84 -3.20 0.09
N MET A 608 17.38 -4.05 -0.84
CA MET A 608 18.02 -5.32 -1.21
C MET A 608 18.77 -5.26 -2.56
N ARG A 609 19.77 -6.13 -2.74
CA ARG A 609 20.48 -6.34 -4.02
C ARG A 609 19.53 -6.89 -5.10
N PRO A 610 19.88 -6.79 -6.39
CA PRO A 610 19.15 -7.46 -7.47
C PRO A 610 18.94 -8.96 -7.21
N ASP A 611 17.80 -9.51 -7.62
CA ASP A 611 17.61 -10.96 -7.70
C ASP A 611 18.33 -11.48 -8.95
N GLU A 612 19.49 -12.13 -8.80
CA GLU A 612 20.33 -12.55 -9.93
C GLU A 612 19.62 -13.44 -10.95
N GLU A 613 18.51 -14.09 -10.57
CA GLU A 613 17.73 -14.93 -11.46
C GLU A 613 16.76 -14.15 -12.37
N PHE A 614 16.43 -12.89 -12.05
CA PHE A 614 15.36 -12.14 -12.71
C PHE A 614 15.66 -10.64 -12.98
N ASP A 615 16.59 -10.05 -12.24
CA ASP A 615 16.96 -8.62 -12.30
C ASP A 615 18.26 -8.40 -13.08
N CYS A 616 18.25 -8.76 -14.36
CA CYS A 616 19.31 -8.46 -15.34
C CYS A 616 18.84 -7.45 -16.39
N ALA A 617 19.78 -6.97 -17.20
CA ALA A 617 19.48 -6.11 -18.36
C ALA A 617 18.46 -6.75 -19.33
N PRO A 618 17.60 -5.97 -20.01
CA PRO A 618 16.50 -6.51 -20.84
C PRO A 618 16.92 -7.47 -21.96
N ASP A 619 18.12 -7.30 -22.53
CA ASP A 619 18.70 -8.17 -23.56
C ASP A 619 19.27 -9.49 -23.00
N GLN A 620 19.41 -9.59 -21.68
CA GLN A 620 19.88 -10.76 -20.94
C GLN A 620 18.72 -11.61 -20.37
N LYS A 621 17.47 -11.14 -20.50
CA LYS A 621 16.27 -11.88 -20.09
C LYS A 621 15.89 -12.94 -21.12
N LYS A 622 15.69 -14.18 -20.65
CA LYS A 622 15.15 -15.28 -21.47
C LYS A 622 13.65 -15.12 -21.68
N GLY A 623 13.08 -15.90 -22.61
CA GLY A 623 11.64 -15.90 -22.90
C GLY A 623 10.71 -16.42 -21.78
N ASP A 624 11.26 -16.83 -20.65
CA ASP A 624 10.54 -17.16 -19.41
C ASP A 624 10.72 -16.10 -18.29
N GLY A 625 11.43 -15.00 -18.58
CA GLY A 625 11.76 -13.93 -17.65
C GLY A 625 13.07 -14.14 -16.86
N THR A 626 13.67 -15.33 -16.90
CA THR A 626 14.90 -15.63 -16.14
C THR A 626 16.15 -15.09 -16.81
N CYS A 627 17.17 -14.73 -16.03
CA CYS A 627 18.43 -14.17 -16.50
C CYS A 627 19.43 -15.21 -17.01
N VAL A 628 20.19 -14.87 -18.05
CA VAL A 628 21.33 -15.69 -18.50
C VAL A 628 22.42 -15.65 -17.42
N LYS A 629 22.76 -16.83 -16.86
CA LYS A 629 23.73 -16.94 -15.75
C LYS A 629 25.14 -16.51 -16.20
N GLY A 630 25.84 -15.81 -15.31
CA GLY A 630 27.24 -15.40 -15.50
C GLY A 630 27.45 -14.12 -16.31
N LEU A 631 26.40 -13.31 -16.51
CA LEU A 631 26.51 -11.97 -17.10
C LEU A 631 26.53 -10.89 -16.01
N PRO A 632 27.26 -9.76 -16.19
CA PRO A 632 27.57 -8.84 -15.10
C PRO A 632 26.62 -7.64 -14.95
N GLU A 633 25.59 -7.50 -15.79
CA GLU A 633 24.73 -6.30 -15.82
C GLU A 633 23.37 -6.56 -15.16
N TYR A 634 23.25 -6.09 -13.92
CA TYR A 634 22.06 -6.26 -13.10
C TYR A 634 21.18 -5.01 -13.08
N TYR A 635 19.87 -5.22 -13.04
CA TYR A 635 18.87 -4.19 -12.83
C TYR A 635 18.80 -3.82 -11.34
N MET A 636 19.50 -2.75 -10.97
CA MET A 636 19.54 -2.25 -9.60
C MET A 636 18.35 -1.33 -9.30
N SER A 637 17.27 -1.90 -8.76
CA SER A 637 16.01 -1.20 -8.51
C SER A 637 16.14 0.06 -7.64
N GLY A 638 16.95 0.05 -6.58
CA GLY A 638 17.21 1.22 -5.74
C GLY A 638 17.87 2.35 -6.52
N ILE A 639 18.96 2.02 -7.23
CA ILE A 639 19.71 2.94 -8.11
C ILE A 639 18.83 3.53 -9.22
N GLU A 640 17.98 2.72 -9.85
CA GLU A 640 17.04 3.17 -10.87
C GLU A 640 15.92 4.07 -10.30
N LEU A 641 15.49 3.87 -9.04
CA LEU A 641 14.62 4.84 -8.37
C LEU A 641 15.36 6.14 -8.07
N MET A 642 16.58 6.07 -7.52
CA MET A 642 17.38 7.26 -7.21
C MET A 642 17.62 8.13 -8.45
N LYS A 643 17.88 7.54 -9.61
CA LYS A 643 18.01 8.23 -10.90
C LYS A 643 16.74 9.00 -11.31
N ARG A 644 15.55 8.49 -10.97
CA ARG A 644 14.26 9.17 -11.21
C ARG A 644 14.04 10.31 -10.23
N LEU A 645 14.38 10.09 -8.95
CA LEU A 645 14.36 11.13 -7.91
C LEU A 645 15.33 12.27 -8.24
N THR A 646 16.57 11.96 -8.66
CA THR A 646 17.58 12.98 -8.96
C THR A 646 17.21 13.82 -10.17
N THR A 647 16.66 13.24 -11.23
CA THR A 647 16.38 13.95 -12.50
C THR A 647 14.98 14.57 -12.61
N ASN A 648 13.97 14.06 -11.89
CA ASN A 648 12.60 14.58 -12.01
C ASN A 648 12.33 15.78 -11.09
N THR A 649 12.30 16.98 -11.68
CA THR A 649 12.17 18.27 -10.99
C THR A 649 10.80 18.59 -10.39
N HIS A 650 9.79 17.75 -10.65
CA HIS A 650 8.47 17.80 -9.99
C HIS A 650 8.45 17.00 -8.69
N VAL A 651 9.31 15.99 -8.54
CA VAL A 651 9.50 15.26 -7.28
C VAL A 651 10.24 16.16 -6.30
N ARG A 652 9.50 16.58 -5.25
CA ARG A 652 9.96 17.54 -4.23
C ARG A 652 9.73 17.07 -2.81
N THR A 653 8.94 16.01 -2.63
CA THR A 653 8.73 15.37 -1.34
C THR A 653 8.76 13.85 -1.51
N PHE A 654 9.53 13.16 -0.67
CA PHE A 654 9.53 11.71 -0.55
C PHE A 654 9.27 11.32 0.90
N LEU A 655 8.14 10.66 1.14
CA LEU A 655 7.65 10.29 2.46
C LEU A 655 7.82 8.78 2.68
N LEU A 656 8.71 8.45 3.60
CA LEU A 656 9.17 7.10 3.90
C LEU A 656 8.49 6.58 5.17
N GLY A 657 8.13 5.30 5.16
CA GLY A 657 7.33 4.67 6.20
C GLY A 657 8.09 3.81 7.21
N HIS A 658 9.24 3.25 6.86
CA HIS A 658 9.99 2.31 7.71
C HIS A 658 10.70 3.08 8.85
N THR A 659 10.07 3.16 10.02
CA THR A 659 10.42 4.11 11.10
C THR A 659 11.10 3.47 12.30
N HIS A 660 12.29 2.93 12.04
CA HIS A 660 13.30 2.76 13.09
C HIS A 660 13.70 4.08 13.76
N TYR A 661 13.43 5.21 13.10
CA TYR A 661 13.79 6.56 13.52
C TYR A 661 12.97 7.64 12.78
N ASN A 662 12.86 8.82 13.38
CA ASN A 662 12.20 9.99 12.80
C ASN A 662 13.24 10.88 12.10
N GLN A 663 13.01 11.27 10.85
CA GLN A 663 14.02 11.93 10.01
C GLN A 663 13.43 13.07 9.20
N LEU A 664 14.23 14.12 9.03
CA LEU A 664 14.08 15.12 7.98
C LEU A 664 15.42 15.25 7.28
N GLU A 665 15.44 15.15 5.96
CA GLU A 665 16.54 15.64 5.13
C GLU A 665 15.98 16.57 4.07
N VAL A 666 16.74 17.61 3.73
CA VAL A 666 16.46 18.53 2.63
C VAL A 666 17.72 18.62 1.80
N LEU A 667 17.63 18.15 0.56
CA LEU A 667 18.73 18.16 -0.41
C LEU A 667 18.45 19.27 -1.41
N GLN A 668 19.46 20.08 -1.73
CA GLN A 668 19.40 21.15 -2.71
C GLN A 668 20.01 20.71 -4.05
N ALA A 669 19.74 21.45 -5.12
CA ALA A 669 20.33 21.19 -6.43
C ALA A 669 21.86 21.15 -6.36
N GLY A 670 22.46 20.02 -6.79
CA GLY A 670 23.89 19.72 -6.66
C GLY A 670 24.27 18.82 -5.48
N ASP A 671 23.41 18.64 -4.47
CA ASP A 671 23.67 17.69 -3.38
C ASP A 671 23.59 16.23 -3.86
N GLU A 672 24.46 15.38 -3.35
CA GLU A 672 24.48 13.94 -3.64
C GLU A 672 23.39 13.19 -2.85
N LEU A 673 22.57 12.39 -3.55
CA LEU A 673 21.59 11.49 -2.93
C LEU A 673 22.20 10.12 -2.58
N LEU A 674 23.30 9.76 -3.25
CA LEU A 674 24.11 8.56 -3.01
C LEU A 674 25.60 8.92 -3.13
N PRO A 675 26.47 8.38 -2.25
CA PRO A 675 27.90 8.65 -2.31
C PRO A 675 28.52 8.15 -3.63
N GLY A 676 29.53 8.85 -4.13
CA GLY A 676 30.18 8.52 -5.42
C GLY A 676 31.02 7.25 -5.47
N LYS A 677 31.10 6.52 -4.35
CA LYS A 677 31.65 5.19 -4.16
C LYS A 677 30.98 4.60 -2.91
N LEU A 678 31.06 3.29 -2.70
CA LEU A 678 30.63 2.71 -1.42
C LEU A 678 31.53 3.23 -0.28
N ALA A 679 30.98 4.14 0.53
CA ALA A 679 31.70 4.81 1.61
C ALA A 679 31.18 4.31 2.96
N ILE A 680 31.80 3.26 3.50
CA ILE A 680 31.56 2.83 4.87
C ILE A 680 32.54 3.57 5.79
N GLY A 681 32.03 4.29 6.78
CA GLY A 681 32.83 5.05 7.74
C GLY A 681 32.06 6.24 8.29
N GLY A 682 32.12 6.43 9.61
CA GLY A 682 31.32 7.44 10.31
C GLY A 682 31.52 8.88 9.80
N GLY A 683 30.51 9.72 10.00
CA GLY A 683 30.46 11.08 9.46
C GLY A 683 31.74 11.87 9.69
N GLY A 684 32.42 12.24 8.59
CA GLY A 684 33.69 12.96 8.66
C GLY A 684 34.75 12.56 7.62
N GLY A 685 34.37 12.21 6.39
CA GLY A 685 35.28 12.18 5.23
C GLY A 685 36.43 11.16 5.25
N ALA A 686 36.50 10.26 6.23
CA ALA A 686 37.54 9.24 6.31
C ALA A 686 37.28 8.10 5.31
N THR A 687 38.16 7.97 4.31
CA THR A 687 38.10 6.86 3.34
C THR A 687 38.85 5.65 3.88
N MET A 688 38.15 4.59 4.26
CA MET A 688 38.76 3.29 4.56
C MET A 688 39.34 2.63 3.30
N ALA A 689 40.24 1.65 3.47
CA ALA A 689 40.73 0.85 2.35
C ALA A 689 39.67 -0.17 1.90
N ALA A 690 39.57 -0.44 0.59
CA ALA A 690 38.51 -1.29 0.03
C ALA A 690 38.41 -2.68 0.68
N THR A 691 39.55 -3.29 1.03
CA THR A 691 39.58 -4.58 1.73
C THR A 691 39.01 -4.54 3.16
N GLU A 692 39.05 -3.39 3.84
CA GLU A 692 38.44 -3.19 5.16
C GLU A 692 36.93 -3.00 5.03
N THR A 693 36.49 -2.28 4.00
CA THR A 693 35.09 -2.07 3.62
C THR A 693 34.37 -3.40 3.37
N GLU A 694 34.91 -4.25 2.51
CA GLU A 694 34.35 -5.57 2.17
C GLU A 694 34.28 -6.50 3.39
N THR A 695 35.35 -6.51 4.19
CA THR A 695 35.43 -7.30 5.43
C THR A 695 34.41 -6.84 6.45
N ARG A 696 34.18 -5.52 6.58
CA ARG A 696 33.13 -4.97 7.44
C ARG A 696 31.75 -5.42 6.97
N PHE A 697 31.41 -5.31 5.68
CA PHE A 697 30.11 -5.80 5.17
C PHE A 697 29.91 -7.30 5.40
N ALA A 698 30.90 -8.13 5.10
CA ALA A 698 30.83 -9.56 5.35
C ALA A 698 30.68 -9.90 6.84
N THR A 699 31.27 -9.07 7.71
CA THR A 699 31.06 -9.13 9.16
C THR A 699 29.60 -8.85 9.51
N LEU A 700 28.93 -7.83 8.93
CA LEU A 700 27.50 -7.59 9.16
C LEU A 700 26.63 -8.78 8.73
N GLU A 701 27.00 -9.47 7.63
CA GLU A 701 26.24 -10.59 7.09
C GLU A 701 26.46 -11.92 7.83
N ILE A 702 27.60 -12.09 8.52
CA ILE A 702 27.93 -13.29 9.31
C ILE A 702 27.63 -13.09 10.81
N GLU A 703 27.78 -11.87 11.36
CA GLU A 703 27.41 -11.56 12.74
C GLU A 703 25.90 -11.39 12.91
N ASN A 704 25.16 -11.01 11.85
CA ASN A 704 23.72 -11.15 11.84
C ASN A 704 23.35 -12.64 11.68
N PRO A 705 22.79 -13.30 12.71
CA PRO A 705 22.60 -14.74 12.67
C PRO A 705 21.40 -15.17 11.81
N ILE A 706 20.50 -14.24 11.43
CA ILE A 706 19.42 -14.48 10.46
C ILE A 706 20.00 -14.59 9.05
N ARG A 707 21.01 -13.77 8.74
CA ARG A 707 21.69 -13.80 7.45
C ARG A 707 22.71 -14.93 7.38
N ALA A 708 23.55 -15.06 8.41
CA ALA A 708 24.62 -16.03 8.49
C ALA A 708 24.16 -17.48 8.24
N PHE A 709 22.98 -17.86 8.74
CA PHE A 709 22.43 -19.21 8.52
C PHE A 709 22.14 -19.52 7.03
N SER A 710 21.85 -18.52 6.19
CA SER A 710 21.71 -18.75 4.73
C SER A 710 23.04 -19.08 4.03
N PHE A 711 24.18 -18.73 4.62
CA PHE A 711 25.50 -18.98 4.04
C PHE A 711 26.10 -20.34 4.44
N GLN A 712 25.40 -21.16 5.22
CA GLN A 712 25.85 -22.52 5.56
C GLN A 712 25.66 -23.48 4.37
N GLU A 713 26.67 -24.31 4.07
CA GLU A 713 26.65 -25.18 2.88
C GLU A 713 25.53 -26.24 2.88
N ILE A 714 25.02 -26.51 1.68
CA ILE A 714 23.97 -27.49 1.39
C ILE A 714 24.49 -28.91 1.69
N GLY A 715 23.99 -29.51 2.78
CA GLY A 715 24.28 -30.90 3.15
C GLY A 715 24.22 -31.17 4.66
N ALA A 716 24.44 -30.13 5.47
CA ALA A 716 24.36 -30.20 6.92
C ALA A 716 22.90 -30.20 7.40
N ARG A 717 22.37 -31.37 7.78
CA ARG A 717 21.08 -31.48 8.52
C ARG A 717 21.26 -31.00 9.96
N HIS A 718 21.36 -29.69 10.17
CA HIS A 718 21.61 -29.11 11.49
C HIS A 718 20.44 -28.25 11.96
N ALA A 719 19.99 -28.53 13.19
CA ALA A 719 18.97 -27.77 13.90
C ALA A 719 19.61 -26.64 14.74
N ASP A 720 20.93 -26.52 14.72
CA ASP A 720 21.70 -25.58 15.52
C ASP A 720 22.64 -24.78 14.62
N TYR A 721 22.66 -23.45 14.80
CA TYR A 721 23.56 -22.53 14.09
C TYR A 721 24.92 -22.47 14.80
N ASP A 722 26.01 -22.60 14.04
CA ASP A 722 27.37 -22.38 14.52
C ASP A 722 28.06 -21.28 13.69
N HIS A 723 28.23 -20.11 14.30
CA HIS A 723 28.95 -18.97 13.74
C HIS A 723 30.46 -19.23 13.52
N HIS A 724 31.07 -20.20 14.22
CA HIS A 724 32.48 -20.56 14.02
C HIS A 724 32.70 -21.47 12.81
N ALA A 725 31.63 -22.06 12.24
CA ALA A 725 31.70 -22.95 11.09
C ALA A 725 31.63 -22.21 9.73
N LEU A 726 31.29 -20.91 9.73
CA LEU A 726 31.15 -20.12 8.52
C LEU A 726 32.50 -19.50 8.08
N PRO A 727 33.02 -19.83 6.89
CA PRO A 727 34.19 -19.13 6.37
C PRO A 727 33.80 -17.69 5.98
N MET A 728 34.54 -16.72 6.51
CA MET A 728 34.36 -15.30 6.17
C MET A 728 34.73 -14.99 4.71
N ALA A 729 35.69 -15.72 4.13
CA ALA A 729 36.28 -15.39 2.83
C ALA A 729 35.30 -15.41 1.63
N PRO A 730 34.37 -16.37 1.47
CA PRO A 730 33.36 -16.33 0.41
C PRO A 730 32.45 -15.09 0.49
N VAL A 731 31.99 -14.72 1.68
CA VAL A 731 31.10 -13.57 1.89
C VAL A 731 31.85 -12.24 1.64
N VAL A 732 33.15 -12.19 1.96
CA VAL A 732 34.04 -11.08 1.58
C VAL A 732 34.19 -10.99 0.06
N GLU A 733 34.35 -12.11 -0.65
CA GLU A 733 34.45 -12.13 -2.12
C GLU A 733 33.15 -11.68 -2.80
N GLN A 734 31.99 -12.11 -2.29
CA GLN A 734 30.69 -11.62 -2.77
C GLN A 734 30.53 -10.10 -2.56
N ASN A 735 30.93 -9.60 -1.38
CA ASN A 735 30.89 -8.17 -1.07
C ASN A 735 31.89 -7.36 -1.92
N ARG A 736 33.07 -7.92 -2.23
CA ARG A 736 34.02 -7.35 -3.21
C ARG A 736 33.40 -7.26 -4.59
N HIS A 737 32.78 -8.33 -5.09
CA HIS A 737 32.16 -8.31 -6.41
C HIS A 737 31.03 -7.27 -6.51
N PHE A 738 30.20 -7.15 -5.46
CA PHE A 738 29.19 -6.10 -5.36
C PHE A 738 29.83 -4.69 -5.32
N ALA A 739 30.92 -4.50 -4.58
CA ALA A 739 31.63 -3.23 -4.52
C ALA A 739 32.25 -2.84 -5.88
N GLU A 740 32.91 -3.77 -6.57
CA GLU A 740 33.42 -3.56 -7.93
C GLU A 740 32.31 -3.23 -8.92
N LEU A 741 31.14 -3.88 -8.80
CA LEU A 741 29.97 -3.58 -9.62
C LEU A 741 29.44 -2.17 -9.34
N MET A 742 29.31 -1.78 -8.07
CA MET A 742 28.88 -0.43 -7.68
C MET A 742 29.89 0.65 -8.11
N ASP A 743 31.19 0.43 -7.95
CA ASP A 743 32.23 1.36 -8.38
C ASP A 743 32.32 1.49 -9.91
N ARG A 744 31.82 0.53 -10.69
CA ARG A 744 31.61 0.68 -12.15
C ARG A 744 30.35 1.48 -12.48
N VAL A 745 29.25 1.29 -11.74
CA VAL A 745 27.94 1.89 -12.04
C VAL A 745 27.82 3.33 -11.52
N LEU A 746 28.23 3.60 -10.27
CA LEU A 746 28.06 4.88 -9.59
C LEU A 746 28.71 6.08 -10.32
N PRO A 747 29.89 5.98 -10.96
CA PRO A 747 30.46 7.10 -11.71
C PRO A 747 29.66 7.50 -12.96
N GLY A 748 28.94 6.55 -13.56
CA GLY A 748 28.05 6.79 -14.71
C GLY A 748 26.63 7.20 -14.32
N LEU A 749 26.28 7.12 -13.04
CA LEU A 749 24.95 7.43 -12.54
C LEU A 749 24.77 8.93 -12.28
N HIS A 750 23.59 9.45 -12.58
CA HIS A 750 23.14 10.76 -12.13
C HIS A 750 22.83 10.72 -10.61
N ARG A 751 23.82 11.04 -9.77
CA ARG A 751 23.78 10.96 -8.29
C ARG A 751 23.42 12.25 -7.56
N THR A 752 23.60 13.40 -8.21
CA THR A 752 23.30 14.73 -7.67
C THR A 752 21.87 15.14 -7.97
N LEU A 753 21.26 16.02 -7.17
CA LEU A 753 19.94 16.56 -7.48
C LEU A 753 20.01 17.58 -8.64
N ASP A 754 19.31 17.33 -9.75
CA ASP A 754 19.31 18.22 -10.93
C ASP A 754 18.66 19.59 -10.66
N ALA A 755 19.25 20.67 -11.16
CA ALA A 755 18.59 21.98 -11.22
C ALA A 755 17.58 22.02 -12.39
N PRO A 756 16.36 22.58 -12.22
CA PRO A 756 15.34 22.61 -13.29
C PRO A 756 15.71 23.51 -14.47
N ALA A 757 16.61 24.47 -14.24
CA ALA A 757 17.34 25.22 -15.26
C ALA A 757 18.59 25.85 -14.60
N PRO A 758 19.60 26.29 -15.39
CA PRO A 758 20.75 27.02 -14.83
C PRO A 758 20.31 28.21 -13.97
N GLY A 759 20.79 28.26 -12.73
CA GLY A 759 20.45 29.32 -11.77
C GLY A 759 19.04 29.25 -11.16
N LYS A 760 18.32 28.13 -11.30
CA LYS A 760 17.03 27.90 -10.61
C LYS A 760 17.19 26.93 -9.45
N ALA A 761 16.63 27.31 -8.30
CA ALA A 761 16.62 26.46 -7.10
C ALA A 761 15.67 25.26 -7.24
N ARG A 762 16.05 24.16 -6.62
CA ARG A 762 15.20 22.99 -6.36
C ARG A 762 15.71 22.30 -5.11
N GLU A 763 14.75 21.89 -4.30
CA GLU A 763 14.92 20.98 -3.19
C GLU A 763 14.30 19.60 -3.46
N LEU A 764 14.78 18.59 -2.74
CA LEU A 764 14.06 17.34 -2.47
C LEU A 764 14.04 17.15 -0.95
N MET A 765 12.85 17.05 -0.37
CA MET A 765 12.66 16.79 1.06
C MET A 765 12.36 15.30 1.28
N LEU A 766 13.14 14.64 2.13
CA LEU A 766 12.92 13.27 2.57
C LEU A 766 12.43 13.29 4.02
N LEU A 767 11.36 12.55 4.32
CA LEU A 767 10.72 12.52 5.64
C LEU A 767 10.51 11.09 6.13
N ARG A 768 10.80 10.86 7.41
CA ARG A 768 10.34 9.71 8.22
C ARG A 768 9.69 10.25 9.48
N LEU A 769 8.52 9.74 9.82
CA LEU A 769 7.63 10.32 10.84
C LEU A 769 7.30 9.29 11.92
N VAL A 770 6.53 9.66 12.94
CA VAL A 770 6.28 8.77 14.08
C VAL A 770 5.51 7.50 13.71
N SER A 771 6.05 6.34 14.10
CA SER A 771 5.34 5.03 14.14
C SER A 771 4.09 5.11 15.03
N ASN A 772 3.05 4.33 14.71
CA ASN A 772 1.87 4.22 15.57
C ASN A 772 1.98 3.11 16.65
N ALA A 773 2.84 2.12 16.45
CA ALA A 773 3.03 1.00 17.36
C ALA A 773 3.97 1.32 18.53
N ASP A 774 3.75 0.64 19.67
CA ASP A 774 4.71 0.59 20.79
C ASP A 774 5.85 -0.41 20.52
N LEU A 775 6.47 -0.22 19.36
CA LEU A 775 7.58 -1.00 18.79
C LEU A 775 8.72 -0.12 18.26
N THR A 776 8.52 1.20 18.15
CA THR A 776 9.60 2.14 17.81
C THR A 776 10.65 2.21 18.93
N SER A 777 11.92 2.39 18.54
CA SER A 777 13.02 2.72 19.45
C SER A 777 13.18 4.22 19.70
N GLN A 778 12.48 5.08 18.93
CA GLN A 778 12.59 6.53 19.09
C GLN A 778 11.91 7.00 20.39
N THR A 779 12.53 7.96 21.07
CA THR A 779 11.95 8.57 22.27
C THR A 779 11.86 10.10 22.17
N TYR A 780 11.25 10.74 23.16
CA TYR A 780 11.19 12.19 23.32
C TYR A 780 11.15 12.59 24.79
N GLY A 781 11.61 13.80 25.09
CA GLY A 781 11.33 14.47 26.35
C GLY A 781 11.80 13.70 27.58
N SER A 782 13.05 13.21 27.53
CA SER A 782 13.69 12.31 28.50
C SER A 782 13.15 10.87 28.46
N GLY A 783 13.21 10.24 27.28
CA GLY A 783 13.09 8.78 27.14
C GLY A 783 11.65 8.23 27.09
N LYS A 784 10.64 9.04 26.76
CA LYS A 784 9.26 8.54 26.53
C LYS A 784 9.12 8.02 25.10
N SER A 785 8.49 6.86 24.90
CA SER A 785 8.24 6.28 23.56
C SER A 785 7.55 7.28 22.63
N ALA A 786 8.13 7.54 21.45
CA ALA A 786 7.67 8.54 20.49
C ALA A 786 6.60 8.01 19.52
N LEU A 787 5.70 7.14 19.99
CA LEU A 787 4.63 6.55 19.18
C LEU A 787 3.45 7.52 19.00
N GLY A 788 2.83 7.56 17.81
CA GLY A 788 1.76 8.50 17.53
C GLY A 788 1.27 8.58 16.09
N PHE A 789 1.12 9.82 15.59
CA PHE A 789 0.85 10.16 14.20
C PHE A 789 1.31 11.61 13.90
N THR A 790 1.36 12.00 12.62
CA THR A 790 1.74 13.36 12.21
C THR A 790 0.64 14.05 11.41
N VAL A 791 0.46 15.35 11.59
CA VAL A 791 -0.32 16.22 10.67
C VAL A 791 0.66 16.96 9.76
N LEU A 792 0.60 16.67 8.47
CA LEU A 792 1.35 17.36 7.42
C LEU A 792 0.53 18.53 6.89
N HIS A 793 1.14 19.71 6.81
CA HIS A 793 0.48 20.93 6.35
C HIS A 793 1.00 21.30 4.95
N VAL A 794 0.13 21.18 3.96
CA VAL A 794 0.35 21.61 2.57
C VAL A 794 -0.05 23.07 2.45
N ASN A 795 0.92 23.96 2.30
CA ASN A 795 0.70 25.41 2.22
C ASN A 795 1.73 26.09 1.30
N LYS A 796 1.40 27.29 0.82
CA LYS A 796 2.31 28.14 0.05
C LYS A 796 3.24 28.88 1.01
N THR A 797 4.51 28.95 0.65
CA THR A 797 5.54 29.66 1.41
C THR A 797 6.14 30.79 0.58
N SER A 798 6.27 31.98 1.18
CA SER A 798 6.97 33.10 0.56
C SER A 798 8.41 33.07 1.03
N ASP A 799 9.27 32.41 0.25
CA ASP A 799 10.70 32.26 0.51
C ASP A 799 11.55 32.59 -0.72
N VAL A 800 12.87 32.46 -0.61
CA VAL A 800 13.84 32.81 -1.67
C VAL A 800 13.70 31.97 -2.95
N ARG A 801 13.02 30.82 -2.91
CA ARG A 801 12.76 29.96 -4.08
C ARG A 801 11.59 30.51 -4.92
N ALA A 802 10.72 31.32 -4.31
CA ALA A 802 9.49 31.86 -4.91
C ALA A 802 8.62 30.79 -5.60
N HIS A 803 8.53 29.61 -4.98
CA HIS A 803 7.78 28.48 -5.54
C HIS A 803 6.26 28.76 -5.47
N PRO A 804 5.51 28.61 -6.59
CA PRO A 804 4.12 29.09 -6.65
C PRO A 804 3.08 28.10 -6.11
N LEU A 805 3.42 26.81 -5.99
CA LEU A 805 2.52 25.77 -5.53
C LEU A 805 2.59 25.62 -3.99
N ALA A 806 1.50 25.11 -3.41
CA ALA A 806 1.51 24.69 -2.02
C ALA A 806 2.33 23.39 -1.90
N GLN A 807 3.17 23.28 -0.87
CA GLN A 807 3.99 22.10 -0.60
C GLN A 807 3.85 21.68 0.87
N ILE A 808 4.23 20.45 1.20
CA ILE A 808 4.38 20.02 2.60
C ILE A 808 5.52 20.86 3.22
N ASN A 809 5.15 21.82 4.08
CA ASN A 809 6.05 22.85 4.62
C ASN A 809 6.03 22.93 6.16
N LYS A 810 5.11 22.22 6.82
CA LYS A 810 5.10 22.06 8.28
C LYS A 810 4.63 20.66 8.66
N ALA A 811 5.15 20.14 9.76
CA ALA A 811 4.69 18.90 10.39
C ALA A 811 4.27 19.19 11.84
N THR A 812 3.18 18.58 12.31
CA THR A 812 2.76 18.62 13.72
C THR A 812 2.68 17.22 14.26
N PHE A 813 3.55 16.91 15.22
CA PHE A 813 3.66 15.58 15.81
C PHE A 813 2.67 15.44 16.96
N PHE A 814 1.84 14.40 16.90
CA PHE A 814 0.99 13.99 18.00
C PHE A 814 1.55 12.69 18.57
N VAL A 815 1.83 12.68 19.87
CA VAL A 815 2.32 11.49 20.58
C VAL A 815 1.24 10.95 21.51
N ASN A 816 1.17 9.63 21.59
CA ASN A 816 0.28 8.93 22.49
C ASN A 816 0.84 9.01 23.92
N THR A 817 0.03 9.54 24.84
CA THR A 817 0.37 9.68 26.26
C THR A 817 -0.28 8.61 27.14
N GLY A 818 -0.88 7.58 26.52
CA GLY A 818 -1.64 6.52 27.16
C GLY A 818 -3.14 6.83 27.28
N SER A 819 -3.93 5.81 27.62
CA SER A 819 -5.37 5.93 27.90
C SER A 819 -6.20 6.60 26.79
N ASN A 820 -5.89 6.33 25.52
CA ASN A 820 -6.51 6.94 24.33
C ASN A 820 -6.26 8.46 24.17
N VAL A 821 -5.27 9.03 24.85
CA VAL A 821 -4.95 10.47 24.77
C VAL A 821 -3.74 10.69 23.89
N PHE A 822 -3.92 11.45 22.80
CA PHE A 822 -2.82 11.96 21.97
C PHE A 822 -2.63 13.46 22.26
N THR A 823 -1.39 13.86 22.48
CA THR A 823 -1.02 15.26 22.76
C THR A 823 -0.16 15.79 21.63
N ASN A 824 -0.41 17.02 21.18
CA ASN A 824 0.49 17.74 20.27
C ASN A 824 1.83 17.97 20.98
N LEU A 825 2.87 17.29 20.50
CA LEU A 825 4.24 17.40 21.01
C LEU A 825 4.87 18.70 20.53
N ARG A 826 4.88 18.92 19.20
CA ARG A 826 5.46 20.10 18.56
C ARG A 826 4.98 20.24 17.11
N THR A 827 4.76 21.48 16.69
CA THR A 827 4.74 21.86 15.27
C THR A 827 6.12 22.36 14.86
N VAL A 828 6.67 21.82 13.76
CA VAL A 828 7.92 22.26 13.14
C VAL A 828 7.65 22.85 11.76
N ASN A 829 8.40 23.89 11.40
CA ASN A 829 8.50 24.34 10.01
C ASN A 829 9.57 23.48 9.32
N LEU A 830 9.32 23.08 8.08
CA LEU A 830 10.24 22.31 7.25
C LEU A 830 10.92 23.29 6.30
N ASP A 831 12.14 23.75 6.66
CA ASP A 831 12.88 24.71 5.84
C ASP A 831 13.39 24.05 4.56
N ARG A 832 12.81 24.45 3.43
CA ARG A 832 13.16 23.98 2.09
C ARG A 832 14.26 24.80 1.41
N THR A 833 14.78 25.85 2.05
CA THR A 833 15.68 26.83 1.42
C THR A 833 17.17 26.52 1.57
N SER A 834 17.54 25.63 2.48
CA SER A 834 18.91 25.19 2.73
C SER A 834 19.04 23.67 2.67
N THR A 835 20.27 23.16 2.55
CA THR A 835 20.56 21.74 2.79
C THR A 835 20.43 21.44 4.28
N LEU A 836 19.72 20.36 4.63
CA LEU A 836 19.60 19.84 5.99
C LEU A 836 19.85 18.33 5.95
N LYS A 837 20.78 17.85 6.76
CA LYS A 837 21.05 16.41 6.94
C LYS A 837 20.38 15.91 8.21
N ALA A 838 20.25 14.59 8.32
CA ALA A 838 19.98 13.96 9.62
C ALA A 838 21.05 14.39 10.63
N HIS A 839 20.66 14.64 11.88
CA HIS A 839 21.57 15.01 12.98
C HIS A 839 22.30 16.36 12.87
N ASP A 840 22.01 17.18 11.86
CA ASP A 840 22.43 18.59 11.88
C ASP A 840 21.75 19.31 13.04
N ALA A 841 22.49 20.07 13.86
CA ALA A 841 21.92 20.80 15.01
C ALA A 841 20.85 21.86 14.62
N ALA A 842 20.80 22.25 13.34
CA ALA A 842 19.78 23.13 12.78
C ALA A 842 18.49 22.37 12.37
N ASN A 843 18.55 21.04 12.23
CA ASN A 843 17.43 20.21 11.84
C ASN A 843 16.37 20.22 12.97
N PRO A 844 15.12 20.63 12.69
CA PRO A 844 14.10 20.74 13.72
C PRO A 844 13.70 19.40 14.36
N MET A 845 13.96 18.26 13.71
CA MET A 845 13.66 16.93 14.26
C MET A 845 14.51 16.60 15.49
N GLU A 846 15.78 17.02 15.49
CA GLU A 846 16.74 16.91 16.60
C GLU A 846 16.32 17.70 17.85
N GLN A 847 15.32 18.58 17.71
CA GLN A 847 14.76 19.37 18.81
C GLN A 847 13.40 18.83 19.29
N VAL A 848 12.91 17.74 18.69
CA VAL A 848 11.62 17.10 19.00
C VAL A 848 11.85 15.73 19.65
N PHE A 849 12.81 14.96 19.13
CA PHE A 849 13.04 13.57 19.51
C PHE A 849 14.41 13.39 20.17
N ASP A 850 14.47 12.47 21.13
CA ASP A 850 15.70 11.99 21.76
C ASP A 850 16.18 10.76 20.95
N TRP A 851 17.49 10.70 20.67
CA TRP A 851 18.15 9.67 19.85
C TRP A 851 19.03 8.73 20.67
#